data_AF-A0A8T3TFT5-F1
#
_entry.id   AF-A0A8T3TFT5-F1
#
_cell.length_a   1.000
_cell.length_b   1.000
_cell.length_c   1.000
_cell.angle_alpha   90.00
_cell.angle_beta   90.00
_cell.angle_gamma   90.00
#
_symmetry.space_group_name_H-M   'P 1'
#
loop_
_entity.id
_entity.type
_entity.pdbx_description
1 polymer ?
#
loop_
_entity_poly.entity_id
_entity_poly.type
_entity_poly.pdbx_seq_one_letter_code
_entity_poly.pdbx_strand_id
1 'polypeptide(L)'
;MIPLPPLDPGLTAMSVALDGTAMKRILREHLAPVRDGQLDLVGCEPVYIRYKPGTSCLVQYELRMRDPAGPASRVRRVQAHARFGRPERTAAIWARASFARLTQRASRNDQRAPWPHAVLLPELDTILQTYPLDRELPGLIRASSRRAAGRVLAQALRGPDDGRVRLSHVKLMRYRPGRKALLRYKLGEGASDTLYTKLFSDDRASWLEELGHRLAAGGITTPEPLTRLDAVNGIVHRAAPGVPLATLEGDELLAALAPTGRMLGALHAMPWSGPMPAPRPSHVPLAASARTVSLLLPDLASRVDQLAGRLREALVAEKEPRRLIHGDFYDDQVLVDDETRIVLLDFDEARRGDPFSDIGNATAHLAARASDPEVANAGREALLDGYPGGPSIDLRKLALHEAAAGLEMAVGPFRRLQPDWPAAVERLLTLAEERAEIAFASRQHAVTNGPGGATDGARQEATDPALPQLAELLDGQRMAVRLSQVLDRHVERVDASVARHKPGRRCAIRYDIRLSANGAAASDLRLYGKTWARDRGPRVHATLETLARAADPNLLRLPRPVAFLADVRVHLQTEVGGLPIVPALLVGDRAVAEALADGLHALHHCGARLARRHLLADELAPLADRTARLAAAAPQVATLARACLMALERRATEAWAWRDLPIHRDLYHDQVVVGPEGLGFLDLDDAAMGEPAVDVANLLAHLRLLALQDGAADRPLSDVGSCFRRRSHDLDAALDPRLVQVLEGATLLRLAEIHQPRADGDRVALGLLRDAWQLLDLGDRGRTPS
;
A
#
# COMPACT_ATOMS: atom_id res chain seq x y z
N MET A 1 25.64 18.25 3.64
CA MET A 1 25.15 19.43 2.90
C MET A 1 23.81 19.03 2.28
N ILE A 2 22.78 19.87 2.37
CA ILE A 2 21.45 19.52 1.83
C ILE A 2 21.51 19.73 0.30
N PRO A 3 21.15 18.73 -0.53
CA PRO A 3 21.06 18.92 -1.97
C PRO A 3 20.08 20.04 -2.31
N LEU A 4 20.51 21.03 -3.09
CA LEU A 4 19.63 22.12 -3.51
C LEU A 4 18.68 21.62 -4.61
N PRO A 5 17.39 22.00 -4.56
CA PRO A 5 16.45 21.66 -5.62
C PRO A 5 16.75 22.47 -6.90
N PRO A 6 16.18 22.06 -8.06
CA PRO A 6 16.18 22.87 -9.27
C PRO A 6 15.61 24.28 -9.03
N LEU A 7 15.99 25.21 -9.90
CA LEU A 7 15.53 26.60 -9.82
C LEU A 7 14.03 26.67 -10.12
N ASP A 8 13.25 27.23 -9.18
CA ASP A 8 11.85 27.59 -9.41
C ASP A 8 11.81 29.06 -9.89
N PRO A 9 11.41 29.33 -11.15
CA PRO A 9 11.37 30.68 -11.69
C PRO A 9 10.46 31.64 -10.92
N GLY A 10 9.41 31.12 -10.27
CA GLY A 10 8.52 31.89 -9.41
C GLY A 10 9.07 32.13 -8.00
N LEU A 11 10.19 31.50 -7.64
CA LEU A 11 10.80 31.54 -6.31
C LEU A 11 12.34 31.57 -6.39
N THR A 12 12.88 32.59 -7.05
CA THR A 12 14.32 32.78 -7.26
C THR A 12 15.14 32.82 -5.95
N ALA A 13 14.56 33.29 -4.85
CA ALA A 13 15.21 33.32 -3.53
C ALA A 13 15.32 31.95 -2.84
N MET A 14 14.71 30.88 -3.38
CA MET A 14 14.64 29.58 -2.71
C MET A 14 16.02 28.92 -2.56
N SER A 15 16.90 29.03 -3.56
CA SER A 15 18.26 28.47 -3.50
C SER A 15 19.07 29.10 -2.37
N VAL A 16 19.02 30.44 -2.27
CA VAL A 16 19.64 31.18 -1.17
C VAL A 16 18.99 30.80 0.16
N ALA A 17 17.66 30.72 0.23
CA ALA A 17 16.94 30.39 1.45
C ALA A 17 17.28 29.00 2.01
N LEU A 18 17.66 28.04 1.15
CA LEU A 18 18.05 26.68 1.53
C LEU A 18 19.57 26.52 1.72
N ASP A 19 20.37 27.49 1.31
CA ASP A 19 21.80 27.53 1.59
C ASP A 19 22.06 28.21 2.95
N GLY A 20 22.35 27.39 3.96
CA GLY A 20 22.65 27.87 5.31
C GLY A 20 23.88 28.78 5.38
N THR A 21 24.86 28.63 4.48
CA THR A 21 26.05 29.50 4.42
C THR A 21 25.69 30.85 3.84
N ALA A 22 24.93 30.88 2.74
CA ALA A 22 24.45 32.11 2.13
C ALA A 22 23.53 32.88 3.09
N MET A 23 22.56 32.20 3.71
CA MET A 23 21.68 32.81 4.71
C MET A 23 22.46 33.32 5.91
N LYS A 24 23.46 32.57 6.43
CA LYS A 24 24.31 33.05 7.53
C LYS A 24 25.01 34.37 7.17
N ARG A 25 25.53 34.52 5.95
CA ARG A 25 26.19 35.75 5.50
C ARG A 25 25.23 36.94 5.52
N ILE A 26 24.06 36.78 4.89
CA ILE A 26 23.02 37.82 4.83
C ILE A 26 22.55 38.18 6.24
N LEU A 27 22.27 37.19 7.08
CA LEU A 27 21.80 37.41 8.44
C LEU A 27 22.86 38.09 9.32
N ARG A 28 24.15 37.83 9.12
CA ARG A 28 25.22 38.52 9.85
C ARG A 28 25.21 40.03 9.58
N GLU A 29 25.04 40.42 8.32
CA GLU A 29 24.98 41.83 7.90
C GLU A 29 23.79 42.57 8.55
N HIS A 30 22.64 41.90 8.65
CA HIS A 30 21.41 42.50 9.21
C HIS A 30 21.28 42.38 10.74
N LEU A 31 21.96 41.42 11.38
CA LEU A 31 21.92 41.25 12.83
C LEU A 31 23.02 42.03 13.55
N ALA A 32 24.18 42.25 12.93
CA ALA A 32 25.32 42.96 13.54
C ALA A 32 25.00 44.42 13.94
N PRO A 33 24.36 45.25 13.08
CA PRO A 33 24.02 46.63 13.42
C PRO A 33 22.99 46.75 14.55
N VAL A 34 22.18 45.72 14.78
CA VAL A 34 21.05 45.74 15.72
C VAL A 34 21.50 45.59 17.19
N ARG A 35 22.73 45.12 17.43
CA ARG A 35 23.18 44.71 18.77
C ARG A 35 24.65 45.07 19.09
N ASP A 36 25.28 45.97 18.33
CA ASP A 36 26.61 46.52 18.63
C ASP A 36 27.70 45.43 18.90
N GLY A 37 27.66 44.33 18.14
CA GLY A 37 28.63 43.24 18.24
C GLY A 37 28.48 42.28 19.44
N GLN A 38 27.41 42.36 20.24
CA GLN A 38 27.21 41.51 21.43
C GLN A 38 26.93 40.03 21.15
N LEU A 39 26.71 39.64 19.89
CA LEU A 39 26.47 38.25 19.47
C LEU A 39 27.05 38.00 18.08
N ASP A 40 27.75 36.88 17.92
CA ASP A 40 28.14 36.35 16.61
C ASP A 40 27.17 35.23 16.18
N LEU A 41 26.60 35.36 14.99
CA LEU A 41 25.86 34.28 14.32
C LEU A 41 26.88 33.29 13.77
N VAL A 42 27.13 32.20 14.48
CA VAL A 42 28.12 31.18 14.09
C VAL A 42 27.55 30.09 13.17
N GLY A 43 26.22 29.93 13.11
CA GLY A 43 25.56 28.97 12.21
C GLY A 43 24.13 29.35 11.87
N CYS A 44 23.71 29.02 10.65
CA CYS A 44 22.33 29.11 10.18
C CYS A 44 22.03 27.82 9.43
N GLU A 45 21.09 27.04 9.94
CA GLU A 45 20.78 25.72 9.39
C GLU A 45 19.30 25.65 9.05
N PRO A 46 18.91 25.51 7.78
CA PRO A 46 17.52 25.28 7.42
C PRO A 46 17.12 23.85 7.84
N VAL A 47 16.01 23.73 8.57
CA VAL A 47 15.56 22.46 9.18
C VAL A 47 14.19 22.00 8.71
N TYR A 48 13.41 22.88 8.08
CA TYR A 48 12.11 22.55 7.53
C TYR A 48 11.70 23.55 6.45
N ILE A 49 11.03 23.07 5.41
CA ILE A 49 10.46 23.91 4.35
C ILE A 49 8.99 23.55 4.11
N ARG A 50 8.14 24.57 3.96
CA ARG A 50 6.82 24.44 3.35
C ARG A 50 6.84 25.12 2.00
N TYR A 51 7.03 24.30 0.99
CA TYR A 51 7.14 24.73 -0.40
C TYR A 51 5.77 24.66 -1.08
N LYS A 52 5.40 25.75 -1.77
CA LYS A 52 4.28 25.80 -2.71
C LYS A 52 4.85 26.23 -4.06
N PRO A 53 4.98 25.30 -5.00
CA PRO A 53 5.59 25.57 -6.29
C PRO A 53 5.08 26.82 -7.00
N GLY A 54 6.00 27.61 -7.54
CA GLY A 54 5.76 28.86 -8.26
C GLY A 54 5.07 29.96 -7.45
N THR A 55 4.90 29.79 -6.14
CA THR A 55 4.04 30.68 -5.34
C THR A 55 4.71 31.20 -4.07
N SER A 56 5.19 30.33 -3.20
CA SER A 56 5.86 30.74 -1.95
C SER A 56 6.56 29.57 -1.29
N CYS A 57 7.67 29.81 -0.60
CA CYS A 57 8.20 28.87 0.37
C CYS A 57 8.29 29.52 1.77
N LEU A 58 8.01 28.75 2.81
CA LEU A 58 8.35 29.12 4.18
C LEU A 58 9.48 28.21 4.65
N VAL A 59 10.61 28.78 5.05
CA VAL A 59 11.76 28.02 5.56
C VAL A 59 11.91 28.32 7.04
N GLN A 60 12.13 27.27 7.83
CA GLN A 60 12.48 27.33 9.24
C GLN A 60 13.97 27.07 9.39
N TYR A 61 14.61 27.84 10.27
CA TYR A 61 16.03 27.79 10.55
C TYR A 61 16.30 27.51 12.02
N GLU A 62 17.33 26.74 12.30
CA GLU A 62 18.03 26.74 13.58
C GLU A 62 19.25 27.67 13.47
N LEU A 63 19.19 28.80 14.17
CA LEU A 63 20.30 29.75 14.27
C LEU A 63 21.16 29.40 15.49
N ARG A 64 22.48 29.41 15.31
CA ARG A 64 23.46 29.21 16.39
C ARG A 64 24.15 30.54 16.67
N MET A 65 23.90 31.11 17.85
CA MET A 65 24.42 32.41 18.28
C MET A 65 25.40 32.23 19.44
N ARG A 66 26.56 32.88 19.35
CA ARG A 66 27.60 32.88 20.37
C ARG A 66 27.76 34.28 20.95
N ASP A 67 27.91 34.37 22.25
CA ASP A 67 28.34 35.59 22.93
C ASP A 67 29.88 35.72 22.80
N PRO A 68 30.42 36.76 22.14
CA PRO A 68 31.86 36.94 21.97
C PRO A 68 32.61 37.17 23.28
N ALA A 69 31.93 37.71 24.31
CA ALA A 69 32.49 37.95 25.65
C ALA A 69 32.30 36.76 26.60
N GLY A 70 31.53 35.74 26.19
CA GLY A 70 31.28 34.54 26.96
C GLY A 70 32.31 33.43 26.69
N PRO A 71 32.29 32.33 27.47
CA PRO A 71 33.10 31.15 27.17
C PRO A 71 32.79 30.63 25.77
N ALA A 72 33.82 30.28 24.98
CA ALA A 72 33.71 29.84 23.59
C ALA A 72 32.72 28.66 23.38
N SER A 73 32.44 27.91 24.45
CA SER A 73 31.52 26.76 24.49
C SER A 73 30.03 27.11 24.55
N ARG A 74 29.62 28.34 24.89
CA ARG A 74 28.20 28.66 25.13
C ARG A 74 27.50 29.16 23.86
N VAL A 75 27.05 28.22 23.03
CA VAL A 75 26.24 28.48 21.82
C VAL A 75 24.75 28.36 22.15
N ARG A 76 23.95 29.39 21.83
CA ARG A 76 22.48 29.39 21.95
C ARG A 76 21.85 28.98 20.62
N ARG A 77 20.84 28.13 20.68
CA ARG A 77 20.04 27.73 19.52
C ARG A 77 18.74 28.52 19.49
N VAL A 78 18.43 29.14 18.36
CA VAL A 78 17.24 29.99 18.17
C VAL A 78 16.49 29.51 16.95
N GLN A 79 15.21 29.18 17.13
CA GLN A 79 14.33 28.84 16.03
C GLN A 79 13.90 30.13 15.33
N ALA A 80 14.00 30.17 14.00
CA ALA A 80 13.56 31.29 13.19
C ALA A 80 12.82 30.78 11.96
N HIS A 81 12.02 31.63 11.32
CA HIS A 81 11.40 31.31 10.04
C HIS A 81 11.22 32.54 9.17
N ALA A 82 11.23 32.34 7.86
CA ALA A 82 11.01 33.38 6.86
C ALA A 82 10.12 32.84 5.73
N ARG A 83 9.37 33.72 5.08
CA ARG A 83 8.49 33.35 3.95
C ARG A 83 8.88 34.13 2.70
N PHE A 84 9.24 33.42 1.65
CA PHE A 84 9.72 33.96 0.38
C PHE A 84 8.66 33.88 -0.72
N GLY A 85 8.85 34.64 -1.79
CA GLY A 85 7.97 34.64 -2.98
C GLY A 85 6.74 35.53 -2.90
N ARG A 86 6.71 36.51 -1.99
CA ARG A 86 5.56 37.42 -1.82
C ARG A 86 6.01 38.88 -1.59
N PRO A 87 6.77 39.47 -2.52
CA PRO A 87 7.45 40.76 -2.31
C PRO A 87 6.49 41.90 -1.90
N GLU A 88 5.40 42.09 -2.65
CA GLU A 88 4.39 43.12 -2.36
C GLU A 88 3.77 42.99 -0.96
N ARG A 89 3.70 41.77 -0.43
CA ARG A 89 3.12 41.49 0.88
C ARG A 89 4.10 41.75 2.02
N THR A 90 5.41 41.62 1.79
CA THR A 90 6.44 41.76 2.82
C THR A 90 6.53 43.20 3.31
N ALA A 91 6.71 44.17 2.41
CA ALA A 91 6.78 45.59 2.77
C ALA A 91 5.49 46.05 3.48
N ALA A 92 4.33 45.63 2.97
CA ALA A 92 3.04 45.91 3.58
C ALA A 92 2.88 45.30 4.98
N ILE A 93 3.46 44.12 5.26
CA ILE A 93 3.45 43.53 6.60
C ILE A 93 4.37 44.32 7.55
N TRP A 94 5.58 44.67 7.11
CA TRP A 94 6.56 45.38 7.92
C TRP A 94 6.03 46.75 8.38
N ALA A 95 5.34 47.47 7.50
CA ALA A 95 4.77 48.80 7.79
C ALA A 95 3.53 48.77 8.72
N ARG A 96 2.92 47.61 8.99
CA ARG A 96 1.70 47.52 9.81
C ARG A 96 1.98 47.79 11.29
N ALA A 97 1.26 48.75 11.87
CA ALA A 97 1.29 49.02 13.31
C ALA A 97 0.93 47.80 14.18
N SER A 98 0.09 46.88 13.69
CA SER A 98 -0.20 45.62 14.39
C SER A 98 1.01 44.70 14.48
N PHE A 99 1.85 44.63 13.44
CA PHE A 99 3.08 43.83 13.43
C PHE A 99 4.17 44.45 14.31
N ALA A 100 4.33 45.77 14.28
CA ALA A 100 5.24 46.49 15.18
C ALA A 100 4.87 46.25 16.67
N ARG A 101 3.58 46.35 17.03
CA ARG A 101 3.09 46.03 18.38
C ARG A 101 3.35 44.58 18.78
N LEU A 102 3.23 43.65 17.84
CA LEU A 102 3.50 42.23 18.09
C LEU A 102 4.99 41.99 18.39
N THR A 103 5.87 42.60 17.61
CA THR A 103 7.33 42.54 17.80
C THR A 103 7.74 43.14 19.14
N GLN A 104 7.21 44.31 19.50
CA GLN A 104 7.44 44.93 20.80
C GLN A 104 6.98 44.05 21.96
N ARG A 105 5.84 43.36 21.80
CA ARG A 105 5.33 42.41 22.80
C ARG A 105 6.24 41.20 22.96
N ALA A 106 6.79 40.67 21.86
CA ALA A 106 7.78 39.59 21.91
C ALA A 106 8.99 40.01 22.74
N SER A 107 9.59 41.17 22.44
CA SER A 107 10.74 41.70 23.18
C SER A 107 10.47 41.94 24.67
N ARG A 108 9.26 42.41 25.02
CA ARG A 108 8.86 42.60 26.43
C ARG A 108 8.69 41.29 27.19
N ASN A 109 8.26 40.21 26.51
CA ASN A 109 8.02 38.90 27.13
C ASN A 109 9.29 38.03 27.18
N ASP A 110 10.22 38.23 26.26
CA ASP A 110 11.51 37.55 26.18
C ASP A 110 12.67 38.53 26.36
N GLN A 111 12.68 39.26 27.49
CA GLN A 111 13.67 40.29 27.79
C GLN A 111 15.11 39.77 27.83
N ARG A 112 15.27 38.45 27.97
CA ARG A 112 16.56 37.76 28.01
C ARG A 112 17.07 37.39 26.62
N ALA A 113 16.31 37.63 25.54
CA ALA A 113 16.76 37.43 24.17
C ALA A 113 17.68 38.59 23.74
N PRO A 114 18.97 38.32 23.53
CA PRO A 114 19.91 39.32 23.04
C PRO A 114 19.82 39.57 21.52
N TRP A 115 18.78 39.09 20.83
CA TRP A 115 18.55 39.26 19.38
C TRP A 115 17.20 39.94 19.08
N PRO A 116 17.00 40.51 17.89
CA PRO A 116 15.68 40.97 17.45
C PRO A 116 14.72 39.82 17.16
N HIS A 117 13.42 40.06 17.36
CA HIS A 117 12.38 39.08 17.03
C HIS A 117 11.89 39.16 15.58
N ALA A 118 12.12 40.28 14.90
CA ALA A 118 11.80 40.47 13.49
C ALA A 118 12.96 41.22 12.80
N VAL A 119 13.35 40.76 11.61
CA VAL A 119 14.37 41.40 10.76
C VAL A 119 13.85 41.44 9.33
N LEU A 120 13.82 42.63 8.73
CA LEU A 120 13.54 42.79 7.31
C LEU A 120 14.80 42.46 6.52
N LEU A 121 14.69 41.62 5.49
CA LEU A 121 15.76 41.28 4.56
C LEU A 121 15.33 41.76 3.16
N PRO A 122 15.66 43.02 2.78
CA PRO A 122 15.21 43.61 1.52
C PRO A 122 15.70 42.83 0.30
N GLU A 123 16.90 42.27 0.36
CA GLU A 123 17.55 41.57 -0.76
C GLU A 123 16.84 40.25 -1.12
N LEU A 124 16.03 39.73 -0.19
CA LEU A 124 15.27 38.49 -0.34
C LEU A 124 13.75 38.72 -0.23
N ASP A 125 13.32 39.98 -0.17
CA ASP A 125 11.91 40.38 -0.02
C ASP A 125 11.18 39.62 1.09
N THR A 126 11.83 39.45 2.25
CA THR A 126 11.28 38.64 3.35
C THR A 126 11.46 39.28 4.71
N ILE A 127 10.70 38.78 5.69
CA ILE A 127 10.89 39.10 7.10
C ILE A 127 11.25 37.82 7.83
N LEU A 128 12.44 37.78 8.42
CA LEU A 128 12.82 36.75 9.37
C LEU A 128 12.12 37.02 10.70
N GLN A 129 11.40 36.03 11.21
CA GLN A 129 10.77 36.05 12.53
C GLN A 129 11.46 35.02 13.42
N THR A 130 11.96 35.43 14.59
CA THR A 130 12.59 34.52 15.55
C THR A 130 11.64 34.19 16.70
N TYR A 131 11.66 32.92 17.13
CA TYR A 131 10.83 32.44 18.23
C TYR A 131 10.99 33.34 19.47
N PRO A 132 9.90 33.70 20.17
CA PRO A 132 8.52 33.22 19.99
C PRO A 132 7.64 34.07 19.07
N LEU A 133 8.19 34.99 18.27
CA LEU A 133 7.41 35.79 17.33
C LEU A 133 6.97 34.94 16.13
N ASP A 134 5.66 34.90 15.92
CA ASP A 134 5.03 34.32 14.73
C ASP A 134 3.74 35.08 14.47
N ARG A 135 3.68 35.80 13.34
CA ARG A 135 2.54 36.65 13.00
C ARG A 135 1.23 35.88 12.87
N GLU A 136 1.28 34.62 12.43
CA GLU A 136 0.07 33.79 12.28
C GLU A 136 -0.24 33.00 13.57
N LEU A 137 0.65 33.04 14.58
CA LEU A 137 0.44 32.47 15.91
C LEU A 137 0.73 33.52 17.00
N PRO A 138 -0.02 34.65 17.05
CA PRO A 138 0.28 35.73 18.00
C PRO A 138 0.17 35.31 19.48
N GLY A 139 -0.59 34.24 19.77
CA GLY A 139 -0.68 33.62 21.09
C GLY A 139 0.63 33.00 21.60
N LEU A 140 1.54 32.63 20.68
CA LEU A 140 2.81 31.96 21.01
C LEU A 140 3.70 32.79 21.94
N ILE A 141 3.69 34.12 21.79
CA ILE A 141 4.44 35.06 22.65
C ILE A 141 3.98 34.99 24.11
N ARG A 142 2.67 34.78 24.34
CA ARG A 142 2.13 34.65 25.70
C ARG A 142 2.36 33.23 26.21
N ALA A 143 2.10 32.23 25.37
CA ALA A 143 2.18 30.82 25.73
C ALA A 143 3.61 30.33 26.02
N SER A 144 4.63 30.95 25.42
CA SER A 144 6.05 30.65 25.69
C SER A 144 6.59 31.29 26.96
N SER A 145 5.91 32.32 27.49
CA SER A 145 6.34 33.03 28.70
C SER A 145 5.75 32.36 29.95
N ARG A 146 6.61 31.82 30.82
CA ARG A 146 6.20 31.18 32.09
C ARG A 146 5.17 31.99 32.88
N ARG A 147 5.37 33.31 32.99
CA ARG A 147 4.49 34.21 33.75
C ARG A 147 3.18 34.49 33.02
N ALA A 148 3.21 34.69 31.70
CA ALA A 148 1.99 34.97 30.94
C ALA A 148 1.14 33.71 30.77
N ALA A 149 1.74 32.58 30.40
CA ALA A 149 1.07 31.29 30.28
C ALA A 149 0.45 30.83 31.61
N GLY A 150 1.17 30.96 32.74
CA GLY A 150 0.63 30.62 34.06
C GLY A 150 -0.62 31.43 34.42
N ARG A 151 -0.67 32.73 34.06
CA ARG A 151 -1.88 33.56 34.26
C ARG A 151 -3.06 33.11 33.40
N VAL A 152 -2.80 32.75 32.14
CA VAL A 152 -3.83 32.26 31.22
C VAL A 152 -4.40 30.92 31.71
N LEU A 153 -3.54 30.00 32.14
CA LEU A 153 -3.96 28.70 32.72
C LEU A 153 -4.74 28.89 34.02
N ALA A 154 -4.27 29.75 34.93
CA ALA A 154 -4.96 30.03 36.19
C ALA A 154 -6.35 30.65 35.99
N GLN A 155 -6.60 31.33 34.87
CA GLN A 155 -7.91 31.87 34.54
C GLN A 155 -8.85 30.78 34.02
N ALA A 156 -8.33 29.83 33.24
CA ALA A 156 -9.13 28.77 32.62
C ALA A 156 -9.44 27.59 33.57
N LEU A 157 -8.53 27.25 34.49
CA LEU A 157 -8.63 26.08 35.37
C LEU A 157 -9.33 26.35 36.73
N ARG A 158 -10.10 27.43 36.88
CA ARG A 158 -10.63 27.84 38.20
C ARG A 158 -11.65 26.85 38.80
N GLY A 159 -11.23 26.15 39.86
CA GLY A 159 -12.07 25.65 40.97
C GLY A 159 -11.97 26.57 42.22
N PRO A 160 -12.62 26.23 43.35
CA PRO A 160 -12.84 27.15 44.49
C PRO A 160 -11.58 27.61 45.23
N ASP A 161 -10.43 26.96 45.03
CA ASP A 161 -9.17 27.39 45.63
C ASP A 161 -8.43 28.37 44.72
N ASP A 162 -8.22 29.59 45.24
CA ASP A 162 -7.57 30.76 44.64
C ASP A 162 -6.05 30.57 44.38
N GLY A 163 -5.63 29.33 44.16
CA GLY A 163 -4.26 28.89 43.93
C GLY A 163 -3.74 29.38 42.58
N ARG A 164 -2.80 30.33 42.60
CA ARG A 164 -2.07 30.77 41.41
C ARG A 164 -1.37 29.58 40.74
N VAL A 165 -1.88 29.10 39.60
CA VAL A 165 -1.17 28.13 38.74
C VAL A 165 0.19 28.73 38.35
N ARG A 166 1.27 28.23 38.96
CA ARG A 166 2.66 28.66 38.68
C ARG A 166 3.35 27.64 37.80
N LEU A 167 3.88 28.08 36.67
CA LEU A 167 4.69 27.23 35.80
C LEU A 167 6.14 27.22 36.25
N SER A 168 6.68 26.04 36.57
CA SER A 168 8.10 25.82 36.84
C SER A 168 8.93 25.79 35.55
N HIS A 169 8.35 25.32 34.44
CA HIS A 169 9.02 25.25 33.15
C HIS A 169 8.04 25.33 31.98
N VAL A 170 8.49 25.91 30.86
CA VAL A 170 7.81 25.92 29.57
C VAL A 170 8.81 25.44 28.53
N LYS A 171 8.50 24.34 27.83
CA LYS A 171 9.35 23.78 26.78
C LYS A 171 8.59 23.72 25.46
N LEU A 172 9.19 24.22 24.39
CA LEU A 172 8.69 24.01 23.02
C LEU A 172 8.98 22.57 22.62
N MET A 173 7.93 21.81 22.28
CA MET A 173 8.04 20.40 21.90
C MET A 173 7.99 20.24 20.38
N ARG A 174 7.02 20.88 19.73
CA ARG A 174 6.86 20.84 18.26
C ARG A 174 6.45 22.23 17.78
N TYR A 175 7.06 22.68 16.68
CA TYR A 175 6.74 23.97 16.09
C TYR A 175 6.62 23.84 14.58
N ARG A 176 5.46 24.24 14.04
CA ARG A 176 5.19 24.34 12.60
C ARG A 176 4.83 25.80 12.33
N PRO A 177 5.80 26.64 11.93
CA PRO A 177 5.62 28.09 11.86
C PRO A 177 4.37 28.51 11.09
N GLY A 178 3.58 29.41 11.66
CA GLY A 178 2.31 29.89 11.13
C GLY A 178 1.26 28.81 10.85
N ARG A 179 1.26 27.74 11.64
CA ARG A 179 0.18 26.72 11.68
C ARG A 179 -0.14 26.30 13.11
N LYS A 180 0.85 25.69 13.79
CA LYS A 180 0.65 25.14 15.13
C LYS A 180 1.94 25.09 15.95
N ALA A 181 1.80 25.15 17.27
CA ALA A 181 2.90 24.97 18.22
C ALA A 181 2.42 24.13 19.40
N LEU A 182 3.24 23.17 19.84
CA LEU A 182 3.01 22.33 21.02
C LEU A 182 4.03 22.71 22.10
N LEU A 183 3.52 23.10 23.26
CA LEU A 183 4.30 23.47 24.43
C LEU A 183 4.03 22.48 25.56
N ARG A 184 5.08 22.09 26.28
CA ARG A 184 4.97 21.33 27.52
C ARG A 184 5.14 22.26 28.71
N TYR A 185 4.18 22.25 29.61
CA TYR A 185 4.17 23.01 30.84
C TYR A 185 4.39 22.07 32.02
N LYS A 186 5.30 22.45 32.91
CA LYS A 186 5.43 21.82 34.23
C LYS A 186 4.88 22.77 35.28
N LEU A 187 4.01 22.25 36.15
CA LEU A 187 3.48 22.98 37.29
C LEU A 187 4.54 23.09 38.41
N GLY A 188 4.35 24.04 39.34
CA GLY A 188 5.22 24.29 40.49
C GLY A 188 4.96 23.32 41.66
N GLU A 189 5.81 23.40 42.70
CA GLU A 189 5.82 22.46 43.85
C GLU A 189 4.42 22.21 44.45
N GLY A 190 4.06 20.93 44.55
CA GLY A 190 2.75 20.42 44.99
C GLY A 190 1.97 19.68 43.89
N ALA A 191 2.22 19.96 42.61
CA ALA A 191 1.59 19.28 41.48
C ALA A 191 2.64 18.60 40.58
N SER A 192 2.61 17.27 40.47
CA SER A 192 3.45 16.49 39.54
C SER A 192 2.96 16.58 38.08
N ASP A 193 1.86 17.29 37.85
CA ASP A 193 1.15 17.31 36.59
C ASP A 193 1.95 18.04 35.49
N THR A 194 2.17 17.30 34.40
CA THR A 194 2.68 17.82 33.14
C THR A 194 1.49 18.09 32.22
N LEU A 195 1.44 19.30 31.66
CA LEU A 195 0.39 19.70 30.73
C LEU A 195 0.99 19.93 29.33
N TYR A 196 0.22 19.62 28.30
CA TYR A 196 0.54 19.94 26.92
C TYR A 196 -0.44 20.96 26.38
N THR A 197 0.08 22.07 25.84
CA THR A 197 -0.74 23.12 25.25
C THR A 197 -0.43 23.25 23.78
N LYS A 198 -1.46 23.05 22.96
CA LYS A 198 -1.38 23.10 21.50
C LYS A 198 -2.07 24.35 21.00
N LEU A 199 -1.32 25.20 20.30
CA LEU A 199 -1.79 26.47 19.73
C LEU A 199 -2.04 26.31 18.24
N PHE A 200 -3.01 27.06 17.73
CA PHE A 200 -3.42 27.03 16.33
C PHE A 200 -3.52 28.42 15.72
N SER A 201 -3.36 28.50 14.40
CA SER A 201 -3.55 29.74 13.63
C SER A 201 -5.01 29.99 13.22
N ASP A 202 -5.86 28.97 13.30
CA ASP A 202 -7.29 28.98 12.98
C ASP A 202 -8.13 28.56 14.20
N ASP A 203 -9.45 28.66 14.12
CA ASP A 203 -10.38 28.37 15.23
C ASP A 203 -10.58 26.86 15.49
N ARG A 204 -9.57 26.04 15.18
CA ARG A 204 -9.68 24.59 15.29
C ARG A 204 -9.69 24.08 16.73
N ALA A 205 -9.22 24.91 17.68
CA ALA A 205 -9.21 24.57 19.10
C ALA A 205 -10.61 24.25 19.64
N SER A 206 -11.61 25.01 19.18
CA SER A 206 -13.00 24.92 19.67
C SER A 206 -13.65 23.58 19.31
N TRP A 207 -13.42 23.07 18.10
CA TRP A 207 -13.96 21.75 17.72
C TRP A 207 -13.15 20.58 18.29
N LEU A 208 -11.83 20.74 18.48
CA LEU A 208 -10.98 19.70 19.07
C LEU A 208 -11.31 19.43 20.54
N GLU A 209 -11.72 20.46 21.28
CA GLU A 209 -12.20 20.31 22.66
C GLU A 209 -13.46 19.43 22.70
N GLU A 210 -14.45 19.73 21.86
CA GLU A 210 -15.67 18.93 21.73
C GLU A 210 -15.40 17.50 21.23
N LEU A 211 -14.50 17.35 20.25
CA LEU A 211 -14.09 16.03 19.77
C LEU A 211 -13.46 15.22 20.89
N GLY A 212 -12.52 15.80 21.64
CA GLY A 212 -11.82 15.10 22.72
C GLY A 212 -12.76 14.55 23.80
N HIS A 213 -13.74 15.35 24.24
CA HIS A 213 -14.75 14.88 25.21
C HIS A 213 -15.59 13.73 24.67
N ARG A 214 -15.99 13.80 23.39
CA ARG A 214 -16.78 12.74 22.76
C ARG A 214 -15.98 11.47 22.54
N LEU A 215 -14.72 11.58 22.12
CA LEU A 215 -13.82 10.44 21.98
C LEU A 215 -13.68 9.70 23.32
N ALA A 216 -13.43 10.43 24.40
CA ALA A 216 -13.36 9.85 25.74
C ALA A 216 -14.68 9.17 26.14
N ALA A 217 -15.83 9.81 25.91
CA ALA A 217 -17.15 9.23 26.17
C ALA A 217 -17.45 7.99 25.29
N GLY A 218 -16.86 7.92 24.10
CA GLY A 218 -16.95 6.80 23.17
C GLY A 218 -15.96 5.67 23.44
N GLY A 219 -15.19 5.74 24.53
CA GLY A 219 -14.19 4.73 24.89
C GLY A 219 -12.90 4.80 24.06
N ILE A 220 -12.67 5.89 23.32
CA ILE A 220 -11.42 6.11 22.60
C ILE A 220 -10.44 6.80 23.54
N THR A 221 -9.35 6.10 23.85
CA THR A 221 -8.30 6.63 24.72
C THR A 221 -7.50 7.71 23.99
N THR A 222 -7.60 8.95 24.46
CA THR A 222 -6.89 10.14 23.98
C THR A 222 -6.44 10.95 25.21
N PRO A 223 -5.41 11.82 25.12
CA PRO A 223 -5.09 12.71 26.23
C PRO A 223 -6.31 13.49 26.69
N GLU A 224 -6.52 13.59 28.00
CA GLU A 224 -7.65 14.28 28.61
C GLU A 224 -7.62 15.77 28.22
N PRO A 225 -8.63 16.28 27.47
CA PRO A 225 -8.75 17.71 27.23
C PRO A 225 -9.21 18.39 28.52
N LEU A 226 -8.38 19.29 29.06
CA LEU A 226 -8.71 20.00 30.30
C LEU A 226 -9.55 21.24 30.04
N THR A 227 -9.10 22.08 29.09
CA THR A 227 -9.77 23.35 28.77
C THR A 227 -9.14 24.02 27.54
N ARG A 228 -9.95 24.81 26.83
CA ARG A 228 -9.51 25.78 25.82
C ARG A 228 -8.99 27.09 26.43
N LEU A 229 -7.98 27.67 25.80
CA LEU A 229 -7.34 28.94 26.17
C LEU A 229 -7.51 29.99 25.06
N ASP A 230 -8.63 30.70 25.08
CA ASP A 230 -9.01 31.70 24.06
C ASP A 230 -7.94 32.77 23.88
N ALA A 231 -7.30 33.19 24.97
CA ALA A 231 -6.27 34.22 24.97
C ALA A 231 -5.02 33.86 24.16
N VAL A 232 -4.82 32.59 23.82
CA VAL A 232 -3.71 32.10 23.00
C VAL A 232 -4.16 31.21 21.83
N ASN A 233 -5.47 31.06 21.63
CA ASN A 233 -6.07 30.14 20.67
C ASN A 233 -5.45 28.72 20.75
N GLY A 234 -5.53 28.12 21.93
CA GLY A 234 -4.97 26.79 22.17
C GLY A 234 -5.84 25.92 23.05
N ILE A 235 -5.50 24.64 23.12
CA ILE A 235 -6.15 23.64 23.95
C ILE A 235 -5.12 23.00 24.88
N VAL A 236 -5.51 22.75 26.13
CA VAL A 236 -4.66 22.15 27.17
C VAL A 236 -5.09 20.70 27.37
N HIS A 237 -4.12 19.80 27.33
CA HIS A 237 -4.31 18.41 27.67
C HIS A 237 -3.45 18.03 28.87
N ARG A 238 -3.95 17.08 29.67
CA ARG A 238 -3.11 16.36 30.63
C ARG A 238 -2.12 15.46 29.87
N ALA A 239 -0.92 15.26 30.41
CA ALA A 239 0.00 14.28 29.86
C ALA A 239 -0.62 12.88 29.96
N ALA A 240 -0.68 12.17 28.84
CA ALA A 240 -1.02 10.75 28.80
C ALA A 240 0.22 9.88 29.11
N PRO A 241 0.05 8.70 29.72
CA PRO A 241 1.13 7.75 29.95
C PRO A 241 1.59 7.08 28.63
N GLY A 242 2.73 6.40 28.69
CA GLY A 242 3.27 5.60 27.61
C GLY A 242 4.38 6.24 26.79
N VAL A 243 4.98 5.43 25.93
CA VAL A 243 6.05 5.79 24.98
C VAL A 243 5.50 5.79 23.55
N PRO A 244 6.05 6.60 22.62
CA PRO A 244 5.60 6.58 21.23
C PRO A 244 5.80 5.21 20.56
N LEU A 245 4.80 4.73 19.82
CA LEU A 245 4.90 3.50 19.02
C LEU A 245 6.05 3.58 18.00
N ALA A 246 6.34 4.79 17.51
CA ALA A 246 7.50 5.06 16.65
C ALA A 246 8.87 4.74 17.28
N THR A 247 8.95 4.59 18.61
CA THR A 247 10.20 4.24 19.32
C THR A 247 10.34 2.75 19.65
N LEU A 248 9.30 1.95 19.43
CA LEU A 248 9.34 0.50 19.66
C LEU A 248 9.91 -0.22 18.44
N GLU A 249 10.62 -1.32 18.66
CA GLU A 249 11.23 -2.17 17.61
C GLU A 249 10.98 -3.66 17.89
N GLY A 250 11.19 -4.52 16.88
CA GLY A 250 11.08 -5.97 17.03
C GLY A 250 9.74 -6.44 17.61
N ASP A 251 9.82 -7.36 18.58
CA ASP A 251 8.65 -8.00 19.20
C ASP A 251 7.76 -7.00 19.97
N GLU A 252 8.34 -5.97 20.59
CA GLU A 252 7.59 -4.94 21.33
C GLU A 252 6.68 -4.14 20.39
N LEU A 253 7.18 -3.82 19.20
CA LEU A 253 6.39 -3.19 18.15
C LEU A 253 5.24 -4.11 17.71
N LEU A 254 5.55 -5.37 17.35
CA LEU A 254 4.55 -6.32 16.86
C LEU A 254 3.44 -6.56 17.89
N ALA A 255 3.81 -6.69 19.17
CA ALA A 255 2.87 -6.84 20.27
C ALA A 255 1.94 -5.62 20.44
N ALA A 256 2.43 -4.41 20.15
CA ALA A 256 1.64 -3.18 20.25
C ALA A 256 0.73 -2.92 19.03
N LEU A 257 1.03 -3.51 17.87
CA LEU A 257 0.30 -3.24 16.63
C LEU A 257 -1.11 -3.82 16.59
N ALA A 258 -1.34 -5.03 17.11
CA ALA A 258 -2.70 -5.59 17.20
C ALA A 258 -3.63 -4.79 18.14
N PRO A 259 -3.22 -4.41 19.37
CA PRO A 259 -3.96 -3.44 20.18
C PRO A 259 -4.22 -2.11 19.45
N THR A 260 -3.24 -1.63 18.68
CA THR A 260 -3.37 -0.40 17.89
C THR A 260 -4.44 -0.54 16.81
N GLY A 261 -4.48 -1.66 16.10
CA GLY A 261 -5.52 -2.00 15.13
C GLY A 261 -6.92 -2.03 15.74
N ARG A 262 -7.05 -2.60 16.96
CA ARG A 262 -8.32 -2.62 17.71
C ARG A 262 -8.80 -1.21 18.05
N MET A 263 -7.92 -0.36 18.56
CA MET A 263 -8.25 1.02 18.92
C MET A 263 -8.66 1.84 17.69
N LEU A 264 -7.97 1.67 16.56
CA LEU A 264 -8.34 2.31 15.30
C LEU A 264 -9.72 1.81 14.80
N GLY A 265 -9.98 0.51 14.91
CA GLY A 265 -11.28 -0.08 14.61
C GLY A 265 -12.41 0.50 15.45
N ALA A 266 -12.18 0.68 16.75
CA ALA A 266 -13.13 1.32 17.66
C ALA A 266 -13.41 2.77 17.25
N LEU A 267 -12.38 3.53 16.87
CA LEU A 267 -12.55 4.90 16.35
C LEU A 267 -13.44 4.93 15.10
N HIS A 268 -13.19 4.04 14.14
CA HIS A 268 -13.95 3.98 12.88
C HIS A 268 -15.40 3.50 13.06
N ALA A 269 -15.65 2.67 14.09
CA ALA A 269 -16.98 2.19 14.45
C ALA A 269 -17.78 3.21 15.28
N MET A 270 -17.11 4.19 15.91
CA MET A 270 -17.75 5.17 16.78
C MET A 270 -18.81 5.99 16.00
N PRO A 271 -20.08 5.99 16.45
CA PRO A 271 -21.11 6.80 15.82
C PRO A 271 -20.82 8.29 16.06
N TRP A 272 -20.76 9.07 14.97
CA TRP A 272 -20.53 10.51 15.04
C TRP A 272 -21.67 11.31 14.41
N SER A 273 -22.31 12.16 15.20
CA SER A 273 -23.39 13.08 14.80
C SER A 273 -23.03 14.57 14.97
N GLY A 274 -21.83 14.88 15.45
CA GLY A 274 -21.38 16.27 15.67
C GLY A 274 -20.97 17.01 14.40
N PRO A 275 -20.78 18.34 14.48
CA PRO A 275 -20.19 19.12 13.39
C PRO A 275 -18.78 18.61 13.09
N MET A 276 -18.46 18.44 11.81
CA MET A 276 -17.17 17.93 11.33
C MET A 276 -16.63 18.92 10.30
N PRO A 277 -15.31 19.14 10.21
CA PRO A 277 -14.71 19.80 9.05
C PRO A 277 -15.25 19.20 7.74
N ALA A 278 -15.44 20.06 6.73
CA ALA A 278 -15.97 19.64 5.44
C ALA A 278 -15.15 18.45 4.89
N PRO A 279 -15.80 17.46 4.23
CA PRO A 279 -15.09 16.36 3.63
C PRO A 279 -14.02 16.89 2.68
N ARG A 280 -12.77 16.50 2.91
CA ARG A 280 -11.68 16.75 1.98
C ARG A 280 -11.50 15.49 1.15
N PRO A 281 -11.72 15.53 -0.19
CA PRO A 281 -11.54 14.34 -1.00
C PRO A 281 -10.09 13.85 -0.93
N SER A 282 -9.90 12.54 -0.75
CA SER A 282 -8.60 11.87 -0.62
C SER A 282 -7.66 12.10 -1.81
N HIS A 283 -8.20 12.45 -2.97
CA HIS A 283 -7.40 12.70 -4.16
C HIS A 283 -6.79 14.11 -4.28
N VAL A 284 -7.27 15.09 -3.49
CA VAL A 284 -6.83 16.49 -3.59
C VAL A 284 -5.35 16.69 -3.19
N PRO A 285 -4.82 16.03 -2.14
CA PRO A 285 -3.41 16.16 -1.79
C PRO A 285 -2.47 15.52 -2.83
N LEU A 286 -2.89 14.45 -3.51
CA LEU A 286 -2.05 13.72 -4.48
C LEU A 286 -1.53 14.60 -5.62
N ALA A 287 -2.40 15.39 -6.25
CA ALA A 287 -1.99 16.28 -7.34
C ALA A 287 -0.99 17.36 -6.89
N ALA A 288 -1.16 17.85 -5.65
CA ALA A 288 -0.24 18.83 -5.08
C ALA A 288 1.13 18.20 -4.74
N SER A 289 1.12 16.98 -4.21
CA SER A 289 2.34 16.20 -3.93
C SER A 289 3.08 15.87 -5.21
N ALA A 290 2.37 15.38 -6.23
CA ALA A 290 2.91 15.06 -7.54
C ALA A 290 3.60 16.27 -8.18
N ARG A 291 2.87 17.39 -8.31
CA ARG A 291 3.43 18.66 -8.82
C ARG A 291 4.68 19.10 -8.07
N THR A 292 4.69 18.90 -6.75
CA THR A 292 5.85 19.26 -5.92
C THR A 292 7.05 18.37 -6.26
N VAL A 293 6.87 17.05 -6.29
CA VAL A 293 7.96 16.11 -6.62
C VAL A 293 8.44 16.32 -8.06
N SER A 294 7.55 16.46 -9.05
CA SER A 294 7.90 16.68 -10.46
C SER A 294 8.77 17.93 -10.66
N LEU A 295 8.61 18.97 -9.84
CA LEU A 295 9.46 20.16 -9.88
C LEU A 295 10.77 20.02 -9.11
N LEU A 296 10.79 19.23 -8.04
CA LEU A 296 11.99 18.99 -7.25
C LEU A 296 12.93 17.97 -7.90
N LEU A 297 12.37 16.98 -8.59
CA LEU A 297 13.06 15.88 -9.27
C LEU A 297 12.46 15.69 -10.67
N PRO A 298 12.89 16.51 -11.65
CA PRO A 298 12.36 16.46 -13.02
C PRO A 298 12.47 15.08 -13.67
N ASP A 299 13.52 14.31 -13.33
CA ASP A 299 13.72 12.94 -13.84
C ASP A 299 12.62 11.97 -13.38
N LEU A 300 11.95 12.25 -12.25
CA LEU A 300 10.84 11.46 -11.72
C LEU A 300 9.47 11.99 -12.15
N ALA A 301 9.39 13.14 -12.83
CA ALA A 301 8.14 13.83 -13.12
C ALA A 301 7.13 12.93 -13.84
N SER A 302 7.57 12.23 -14.89
CA SER A 302 6.70 11.32 -15.66
C SER A 302 6.14 10.19 -14.81
N ARG A 303 6.99 9.54 -13.99
CA ARG A 303 6.58 8.45 -13.09
C ARG A 303 5.53 8.91 -12.09
N VAL A 304 5.82 10.03 -11.43
CA VAL A 304 4.97 10.63 -10.40
C VAL A 304 3.62 11.09 -10.95
N ASP A 305 3.62 11.80 -12.08
CA ASP A 305 2.38 12.31 -12.68
C ASP A 305 1.47 11.17 -13.16
N GLN A 306 2.05 10.10 -13.72
CA GLN A 306 1.32 8.89 -14.11
C GLN A 306 0.70 8.19 -12.90
N LEU A 307 1.50 7.97 -11.84
CA LEU A 307 1.01 7.36 -10.60
C LEU A 307 -0.12 8.19 -9.98
N ALA A 308 0.09 9.50 -9.83
CA ALA A 308 -0.90 10.41 -9.27
C ALA A 308 -2.21 10.43 -10.07
N GLY A 309 -2.12 10.40 -11.40
CA GLY A 309 -3.28 10.31 -12.30
C GLY A 309 -4.10 9.05 -12.05
N ARG A 310 -3.45 7.88 -12.04
CA ARG A 310 -4.08 6.57 -11.80
C ARG A 310 -4.72 6.47 -10.41
N LEU A 311 -4.01 6.92 -9.38
CA LEU A 311 -4.50 6.89 -8.00
C LEU A 311 -5.70 7.83 -7.82
N ARG A 312 -5.65 9.04 -8.37
CA ARG A 312 -6.76 10.01 -8.34
C ARG A 312 -8.02 9.41 -8.98
N GLU A 313 -7.89 8.82 -10.16
CA GLU A 313 -9.03 8.23 -10.88
C GLU A 313 -9.65 7.07 -10.08
N ALA A 314 -8.82 6.19 -9.52
CA ALA A 314 -9.29 5.09 -8.69
C ALA A 314 -10.00 5.58 -7.42
N LEU A 315 -9.39 6.50 -6.66
CA LEU A 315 -9.98 7.04 -5.42
C LEU A 315 -11.28 7.81 -5.64
N VAL A 316 -11.47 8.43 -6.81
CA VAL A 316 -12.73 9.11 -7.15
C VAL A 316 -13.85 8.10 -7.45
N ALA A 317 -13.52 6.92 -7.97
CA ALA A 317 -14.49 5.88 -8.31
C ALA A 317 -15.07 5.16 -7.08
N GLU A 318 -14.35 5.17 -5.96
CA GLU A 318 -14.77 4.54 -4.69
C GLU A 318 -16.05 5.21 -4.12
N LYS A 319 -17.13 4.42 -3.96
CA LYS A 319 -18.37 4.84 -3.29
C LYS A 319 -18.50 4.14 -1.94
N GLU A 320 -18.06 4.79 -0.87
CA GLU A 320 -17.86 4.14 0.42
C GLU A 320 -18.45 4.92 1.62
N PRO A 321 -18.79 4.23 2.73
CA PRO A 321 -19.36 4.87 3.91
C PRO A 321 -18.35 5.83 4.56
N ARG A 322 -18.75 7.09 4.71
CA ARG A 322 -17.94 8.12 5.36
C ARG A 322 -18.03 8.01 6.89
N ARG A 323 -17.05 7.34 7.50
CA ARG A 323 -16.89 7.20 8.95
C ARG A 323 -16.05 8.32 9.53
N LEU A 324 -16.05 8.45 10.86
CA LEU A 324 -15.04 9.26 11.55
C LEU A 324 -13.69 8.59 11.34
N ILE A 325 -12.72 9.33 10.80
CA ILE A 325 -11.34 8.91 10.65
C ILE A 325 -10.43 9.89 11.41
N HIS A 326 -9.28 9.40 11.85
CA HIS A 326 -8.21 10.21 12.43
C HIS A 326 -7.62 11.17 11.39
N GLY A 327 -7.41 10.70 10.16
CA GLY A 327 -7.10 11.51 8.99
C GLY A 327 -5.61 11.81 8.73
N ASP A 328 -4.73 11.42 9.66
CA ASP A 328 -3.25 11.44 9.59
C ASP A 328 -2.69 10.37 10.56
N PHE A 329 -3.25 9.16 10.53
CA PHE A 329 -2.92 8.09 11.48
C PHE A 329 -1.62 7.37 11.12
N TYR A 330 -0.62 7.40 12.01
CA TYR A 330 0.64 6.67 11.89
C TYR A 330 1.33 6.55 13.27
N ASP A 331 2.46 5.85 13.34
CA ASP A 331 3.13 5.45 14.59
C ASP A 331 3.58 6.59 15.53
N ASP A 332 3.90 7.80 15.03
CA ASP A 332 4.13 8.96 15.93
C ASP A 332 2.88 9.38 16.71
N GLN A 333 1.69 9.02 16.23
CA GLN A 333 0.41 9.44 16.81
C GLN A 333 -0.18 8.42 17.79
N VAL A 334 0.63 7.44 18.20
CA VAL A 334 0.24 6.40 19.13
C VAL A 334 1.20 6.38 20.30
N LEU A 335 0.67 6.41 21.53
CA LEU A 335 1.43 6.02 22.72
C LEU A 335 1.01 4.63 23.16
N VAL A 336 1.99 3.86 23.63
CA VAL A 336 1.83 2.54 24.20
C VAL A 336 2.35 2.60 25.63
N ASP A 337 1.53 2.25 26.60
CA ASP A 337 1.99 2.13 27.99
C ASP A 337 2.45 0.70 28.34
N ASP A 338 2.93 0.53 29.57
CA ASP A 338 3.49 -0.73 30.06
C ASP A 338 2.46 -1.89 30.08
N GLU A 339 1.17 -1.58 30.02
CA GLU A 339 0.07 -2.56 29.94
C GLU A 339 -0.41 -2.77 28.49
N THR A 340 0.34 -2.29 27.49
CA THR A 340 -0.02 -2.27 26.06
C THR A 340 -1.29 -1.48 25.73
N ARG A 341 -1.71 -0.57 26.62
CA ARG A 341 -2.84 0.31 26.34
C ARG A 341 -2.44 1.36 25.33
N ILE A 342 -3.32 1.57 24.35
CA ILE A 342 -3.12 2.46 23.23
C ILE A 342 -3.75 3.82 23.54
N VAL A 343 -2.98 4.89 23.38
CA VAL A 343 -3.48 6.28 23.43
C VAL A 343 -3.27 6.92 22.06
N LEU A 344 -4.36 7.41 21.45
CA LEU A 344 -4.31 8.13 20.18
C LEU A 344 -4.03 9.62 20.40
N LEU A 345 -3.13 10.19 19.58
CA LEU A 345 -2.70 11.59 19.63
C LEU A 345 -3.04 12.33 18.32
N ASP A 346 -3.05 13.66 18.36
CA ASP A 346 -3.07 14.54 17.16
C ASP A 346 -4.26 14.33 16.18
N PHE A 347 -5.49 14.39 16.69
CA PHE A 347 -6.72 14.44 15.89
C PHE A 347 -6.93 15.73 15.06
N ASP A 348 -5.89 16.53 14.77
CA ASP A 348 -6.03 17.81 14.07
C ASP A 348 -6.61 17.71 12.66
N GLU A 349 -6.48 16.54 12.03
CA GLU A 349 -6.93 16.25 10.67
C GLU A 349 -8.16 15.31 10.64
N ALA A 350 -8.78 15.08 11.81
CA ALA A 350 -9.94 14.21 11.96
C ALA A 350 -11.13 14.74 11.15
N ARG A 351 -11.79 13.83 10.44
CA ARG A 351 -12.84 14.18 9.46
C ARG A 351 -13.74 13.00 9.13
N ARG A 352 -14.75 13.25 8.30
CA ARG A 352 -15.50 12.19 7.63
C ARG A 352 -14.70 11.68 6.43
N GLY A 353 -14.35 10.41 6.42
CA GLY A 353 -13.56 9.82 5.35
C GLY A 353 -13.69 8.31 5.27
N ASP A 354 -12.92 7.74 4.35
CA ASP A 354 -12.79 6.30 4.17
C ASP A 354 -11.81 5.76 5.24
N PRO A 355 -12.21 4.78 6.09
CA PRO A 355 -11.35 4.12 7.07
C PRO A 355 -10.01 3.63 6.51
N PHE A 356 -9.99 3.20 5.24
CA PHE A 356 -8.77 2.72 4.60
C PHE A 356 -7.71 3.82 4.43
N SER A 357 -8.08 5.09 4.49
CA SER A 357 -7.12 6.20 4.49
C SER A 357 -6.20 6.17 5.72
N ASP A 358 -6.72 5.81 6.89
CA ASP A 358 -5.91 5.73 8.11
C ASP A 358 -5.07 4.45 8.14
N ILE A 359 -5.66 3.32 7.74
CA ILE A 359 -4.97 2.03 7.68
C ILE A 359 -3.84 2.09 6.64
N GLY A 360 -4.13 2.61 5.44
CA GLY A 360 -3.14 2.77 4.36
C GLY A 360 -2.01 3.73 4.74
N ASN A 361 -2.32 4.82 5.46
CA ASN A 361 -1.28 5.73 5.94
C ASN A 361 -0.37 5.09 7.00
N ALA A 362 -0.94 4.39 7.98
CA ALA A 362 -0.15 3.71 9.00
C ALA A 362 0.73 2.60 8.42
N THR A 363 0.20 1.78 7.53
CA THR A 363 0.95 0.69 6.88
C THR A 363 2.02 1.20 5.92
N ALA A 364 1.78 2.30 5.19
CA ALA A 364 2.80 2.97 4.38
C ALA A 364 3.94 3.53 5.25
N HIS A 365 3.63 4.10 6.42
CA HIS A 365 4.62 4.55 7.39
C HIS A 365 5.44 3.39 7.98
N LEU A 366 4.81 2.27 8.31
CA LEU A 366 5.52 1.05 8.75
C LEU A 366 6.46 0.52 7.66
N ALA A 367 6.00 0.47 6.41
CA ALA A 367 6.82 0.04 5.28
C ALA A 367 8.02 0.98 5.05
N ALA A 368 7.82 2.29 5.17
CA ALA A 368 8.89 3.27 4.99
C ALA A 368 9.95 3.26 6.11
N ARG A 369 9.61 2.75 7.30
CA ARG A 369 10.53 2.67 8.45
C ARG A 369 11.25 1.32 8.56
N ALA A 370 10.68 0.26 8.00
CA ALA A 370 11.18 -1.09 8.15
C ALA A 370 12.58 -1.28 7.55
N SER A 371 13.37 -2.17 8.14
CA SER A 371 14.70 -2.55 7.65
C SER A 371 14.64 -3.31 6.33
N ASP A 372 13.58 -4.10 6.16
CA ASP A 372 13.37 -5.02 5.06
C ASP A 372 11.86 -5.29 4.86
N PRO A 373 11.48 -5.94 3.75
CA PRO A 373 10.08 -6.23 3.44
C PRO A 373 9.39 -7.20 4.42
N GLU A 374 10.11 -8.11 5.08
CA GLU A 374 9.51 -9.08 6.01
C GLU A 374 9.01 -8.37 7.28
N VAL A 375 9.83 -7.49 7.85
CA VAL A 375 9.45 -6.66 9.01
C VAL A 375 8.28 -5.73 8.67
N ALA A 376 8.28 -5.15 7.46
CA ALA A 376 7.18 -4.33 6.98
C ALA A 376 5.87 -5.12 6.91
N ASN A 377 5.92 -6.33 6.34
CA ASN A 377 4.75 -7.19 6.19
C ASN A 377 4.25 -7.72 7.54
N ALA A 378 5.14 -8.16 8.44
CA ALA A 378 4.77 -8.59 9.78
C ALA A 378 4.08 -7.47 10.58
N GLY A 379 4.61 -6.25 10.52
CA GLY A 379 3.97 -5.10 11.17
C GLY A 379 2.61 -4.75 10.55
N ARG A 380 2.51 -4.83 9.23
CA ARG A 380 1.24 -4.64 8.51
C ARG A 380 0.20 -5.67 8.92
N GLU A 381 0.56 -6.96 8.96
CA GLU A 381 -0.32 -8.06 9.36
C GLU A 381 -0.77 -7.92 10.80
N ALA A 382 0.15 -7.66 11.74
CA ALA A 382 -0.19 -7.45 13.15
C ALA A 382 -1.20 -6.32 13.37
N LEU A 383 -1.07 -5.20 12.63
CA LEU A 383 -2.04 -4.11 12.67
C LEU A 383 -3.41 -4.54 12.15
N LEU A 384 -3.45 -5.26 11.03
CA LEU A 384 -4.69 -5.69 10.36
C LEU A 384 -5.41 -6.79 11.15
N ASP A 385 -4.69 -7.71 11.78
CA ASP A 385 -5.24 -8.76 12.64
C ASP A 385 -5.99 -8.18 13.84
N GLY A 386 -5.50 -7.05 14.37
CA GLY A 386 -6.19 -6.30 15.41
C GLY A 386 -7.41 -5.53 14.92
N TYR A 387 -7.47 -5.18 13.63
CA TYR A 387 -8.55 -4.36 13.10
C TYR A 387 -9.83 -5.17 12.87
N PRO A 388 -11.03 -4.70 13.30
CA PRO A 388 -12.29 -5.41 13.10
C PRO A 388 -12.55 -5.72 11.62
N GLY A 389 -12.67 -7.01 11.28
CA GLY A 389 -12.82 -7.48 9.92
C GLY A 389 -11.51 -7.85 9.20
N GLY A 390 -10.36 -7.88 9.89
CA GLY A 390 -9.02 -8.20 9.35
C GLY A 390 -8.98 -9.20 8.18
N PRO A 391 -9.39 -10.46 8.35
CA PRO A 391 -9.37 -11.48 7.29
C PRO A 391 -10.29 -11.20 6.08
N SER A 392 -11.19 -10.22 6.20
CA SER A 392 -12.21 -9.83 5.21
C SER A 392 -11.98 -8.42 4.61
N ILE A 393 -10.88 -7.75 4.96
CA ILE A 393 -10.52 -6.44 4.40
C ILE A 393 -10.24 -6.56 2.91
N ASP A 394 -10.78 -5.64 2.11
CA ASP A 394 -10.44 -5.52 0.69
C ASP A 394 -8.97 -5.07 0.56
N LEU A 395 -8.10 -6.05 0.31
CA LEU A 395 -6.66 -5.82 0.20
C LEU A 395 -6.28 -4.94 -1.00
N ARG A 396 -7.09 -4.88 -2.07
CA ARG A 396 -6.82 -4.01 -3.22
C ARG A 396 -7.15 -2.57 -2.89
N LYS A 397 -8.28 -2.37 -2.21
CA LYS A 397 -8.65 -1.05 -1.70
C LYS A 397 -7.64 -0.55 -0.68
N LEU A 398 -7.16 -1.42 0.21
CA LEU A 398 -6.07 -1.08 1.11
C LEU A 398 -4.80 -0.70 0.33
N ALA A 399 -4.40 -1.50 -0.65
CA ALA A 399 -3.23 -1.20 -1.49
C ALA A 399 -3.37 0.14 -2.25
N LEU A 400 -4.59 0.53 -2.65
CA LEU A 400 -4.85 1.82 -3.27
C LEU A 400 -4.57 2.98 -2.30
N HIS A 401 -5.02 2.86 -1.05
CA HIS A 401 -4.78 3.87 -0.02
C HIS A 401 -3.33 3.86 0.49
N GLU A 402 -2.67 2.71 0.53
CA GLU A 402 -1.22 2.58 0.81
C GLU A 402 -0.39 3.31 -0.25
N ALA A 403 -0.71 3.12 -1.53
CA ALA A 403 -0.05 3.80 -2.63
C ALA A 403 -0.27 5.32 -2.61
N ALA A 404 -1.50 5.75 -2.31
CA ALA A 404 -1.83 7.17 -2.15
C ALA A 404 -1.02 7.79 -0.99
N ALA A 405 -0.96 7.12 0.16
CA ALA A 405 -0.18 7.57 1.30
C ALA A 405 1.32 7.66 0.97
N GLY A 406 1.89 6.64 0.31
CA GLY A 406 3.30 6.63 -0.11
C GLY A 406 3.65 7.83 -1.01
N LEU A 407 2.79 8.16 -1.98
CA LEU A 407 2.98 9.33 -2.84
C LEU A 407 2.88 10.66 -2.05
N GLU A 408 1.96 10.77 -1.08
CA GLU A 408 1.87 11.95 -0.23
C GLU A 408 3.09 12.11 0.70
N MET A 409 3.61 10.99 1.20
CA MET A 409 4.82 10.93 2.02
C MET A 409 6.08 11.32 1.25
N ALA A 410 6.11 11.13 -0.08
CA ALA A 410 7.26 11.42 -0.94
C ALA A 410 7.71 12.89 -0.88
N VAL A 411 6.85 13.83 -0.49
CA VAL A 411 7.26 15.24 -0.27
C VAL A 411 7.99 15.44 1.08
N GLY A 412 7.83 14.48 2.00
CA GLY A 412 8.32 14.51 3.38
C GLY A 412 9.84 14.68 3.52
N PRO A 413 10.68 13.89 2.82
CA PRO A 413 12.13 14.03 2.89
C PRO A 413 12.63 15.44 2.57
N PHE A 414 12.14 16.04 1.48
CA PHE A 414 12.47 17.42 1.11
C PHE A 414 11.90 18.42 2.13
N ARG A 415 10.66 18.22 2.58
CA ARG A 415 10.01 19.06 3.59
C ARG A 415 10.81 19.13 4.90
N ARG A 416 11.46 18.03 5.28
CA ARG A 416 12.34 17.91 6.46
C ARG A 416 13.82 18.20 6.14
N LEU A 417 14.14 18.51 4.89
CA LEU A 417 15.50 18.80 4.41
C LEU A 417 16.50 17.69 4.79
N GLN A 418 16.10 16.43 4.60
CA GLN A 418 16.99 15.29 4.84
C GLN A 418 18.22 15.36 3.92
N PRO A 419 19.43 14.98 4.39
CA PRO A 419 20.64 15.05 3.56
C PRO A 419 20.55 14.22 2.28
N ASP A 420 19.84 13.09 2.31
CA ASP A 420 19.61 12.17 1.20
C ASP A 420 18.22 12.33 0.59
N TRP A 421 17.57 13.50 0.76
CA TRP A 421 16.17 13.68 0.39
C TRP A 421 15.84 13.23 -1.05
N PRO A 422 16.68 13.44 -2.10
CA PRO A 422 16.34 12.99 -3.45
C PRO A 422 16.12 11.46 -3.51
N ALA A 423 17.08 10.71 -2.97
CA ALA A 423 17.01 9.25 -2.93
C ALA A 423 15.88 8.76 -2.01
N ALA A 424 15.63 9.46 -0.90
CA ALA A 424 14.52 9.14 -0.02
C ALA A 424 13.14 9.37 -0.66
N VAL A 425 12.99 10.40 -1.50
CA VAL A 425 11.76 10.62 -2.30
C VAL A 425 11.58 9.48 -3.30
N GLU A 426 12.65 9.09 -3.99
CA GLU A 426 12.59 7.98 -4.94
C GLU A 426 12.21 6.65 -4.28
N ARG A 427 12.78 6.31 -3.12
CA ARG A 427 12.41 5.10 -2.36
C ARG A 427 10.92 5.09 -1.98
N LEU A 428 10.39 6.21 -1.49
CA LEU A 428 8.97 6.33 -1.15
C LEU A 428 8.06 6.22 -2.39
N LEU A 429 8.52 6.76 -3.53
CA LEU A 429 7.81 6.61 -4.79
C LEU A 429 7.79 5.14 -5.24
N THR A 430 8.91 4.43 -5.17
CA THR A 430 8.97 3.00 -5.49
C THR A 430 8.02 2.19 -4.62
N LEU A 431 8.01 2.42 -3.29
CA LEU A 431 7.05 1.77 -2.38
C LEU A 431 5.59 2.07 -2.76
N ALA A 432 5.30 3.31 -3.17
CA ALA A 432 3.97 3.69 -3.64
C ALA A 432 3.61 3.01 -4.96
N GLU A 433 4.55 2.87 -5.89
CA GLU A 433 4.39 2.17 -7.16
C GLU A 433 4.12 0.67 -6.93
N GLU A 434 4.88 -0.01 -6.06
CA GLU A 434 4.66 -1.42 -5.69
C GLU A 434 3.25 -1.65 -5.13
N ARG A 435 2.79 -0.78 -4.22
CA ARG A 435 1.42 -0.87 -3.68
C ARG A 435 0.38 -0.55 -4.74
N ALA A 436 0.66 0.41 -5.62
CA ALA A 436 -0.20 0.70 -6.76
C ALA A 436 -0.30 -0.49 -7.70
N GLU A 437 0.79 -1.22 -7.94
CA GLU A 437 0.77 -2.45 -8.73
C GLU A 437 -0.17 -3.48 -8.13
N ILE A 438 -0.19 -3.67 -6.81
CA ILE A 438 -1.16 -4.56 -6.13
C ILE A 438 -2.59 -4.03 -6.26
N ALA A 439 -2.81 -2.74 -6.00
CA ALA A 439 -4.11 -2.09 -6.16
C ALA A 439 -4.64 -2.23 -7.60
N PHE A 440 -3.71 -2.28 -8.55
CA PHE A 440 -3.92 -2.39 -9.98
C PHE A 440 -3.52 -3.77 -10.51
N ALA A 441 -3.36 -4.81 -9.68
CA ALA A 441 -2.88 -6.14 -10.10
C ALA A 441 -3.96 -6.95 -10.82
N SER A 442 -5.10 -6.33 -11.08
CA SER A 442 -6.10 -6.77 -12.07
C SER A 442 -6.40 -5.69 -13.12
N ARG A 443 -5.64 -4.60 -13.09
CA ARG A 443 -5.57 -3.56 -14.13
C ARG A 443 -4.29 -3.61 -14.98
N GLN A 444 -3.21 -4.28 -14.59
CA GLN A 444 -1.99 -4.42 -15.44
C GLN A 444 -2.02 -5.61 -16.42
N HIS A 445 -2.99 -6.53 -16.28
CA HIS A 445 -3.49 -7.30 -17.43
C HIS A 445 -4.60 -6.55 -18.20
N ALA A 446 -4.86 -5.27 -17.84
CA ALA A 446 -5.93 -4.43 -18.39
C ALA A 446 -5.48 -3.05 -18.92
N VAL A 447 -4.18 -2.76 -19.06
CA VAL A 447 -3.72 -1.52 -19.71
C VAL A 447 -2.50 -1.77 -20.60
N THR A 448 -2.72 -2.48 -21.70
CA THR A 448 -2.46 -1.83 -22.99
C THR A 448 -3.83 -1.36 -23.48
N ASN A 449 -3.94 -0.06 -23.74
CA ASN A 449 -5.14 0.70 -24.06
C ASN A 449 -5.86 1.27 -22.83
N GLY A 450 -5.40 2.46 -22.40
CA GLY A 450 -6.37 3.53 -22.23
C GLY A 450 -6.98 3.92 -23.60
N PRO A 451 -7.72 5.05 -23.71
CA PRO A 451 -7.70 6.14 -22.76
C PRO A 451 -9.06 6.86 -22.63
N GLY A 452 -9.11 7.97 -21.91
CA GLY A 452 -9.98 9.10 -22.26
C GLY A 452 -11.48 8.83 -22.42
N GLY A 453 -12.25 9.27 -21.42
CA GLY A 453 -13.68 9.48 -21.58
C GLY A 453 -14.51 8.43 -20.86
N ALA A 454 -14.93 8.78 -19.65
CA ALA A 454 -16.23 8.34 -19.13
C ALA A 454 -17.33 8.93 -20.03
N THR A 455 -17.44 8.33 -21.20
CA THR A 455 -18.64 8.11 -22.02
C THR A 455 -18.42 6.91 -22.95
N ASP A 456 -17.18 6.42 -23.14
CA ASP A 456 -16.86 5.28 -24.03
C ASP A 456 -16.19 4.06 -23.37
N GLY A 457 -15.47 4.16 -22.24
CA GLY A 457 -14.76 2.98 -21.66
C GLY A 457 -15.67 1.84 -21.17
N ALA A 458 -16.79 2.18 -20.52
CA ALA A 458 -17.85 1.22 -20.18
C ALA A 458 -18.61 0.71 -21.41
N ARG A 459 -18.53 1.43 -22.55
CA ARG A 459 -18.98 0.93 -23.85
C ARG A 459 -17.93 0.01 -24.48
N GLN A 460 -16.64 0.23 -24.26
CA GLN A 460 -15.55 -0.52 -24.90
C GLN A 460 -15.32 -1.92 -24.30
N GLU A 461 -15.43 -2.09 -22.98
CA GLU A 461 -15.42 -3.40 -22.32
C GLU A 461 -16.70 -4.21 -22.61
N ALA A 462 -17.83 -3.50 -22.82
CA ALA A 462 -19.07 -4.06 -23.36
C ALA A 462 -19.01 -4.32 -24.88
N THR A 463 -17.99 -3.82 -25.59
CA THR A 463 -17.83 -3.97 -27.06
C THR A 463 -16.50 -4.60 -27.44
N ASP A 464 -15.99 -5.60 -26.70
CA ASP A 464 -14.97 -6.50 -27.28
C ASP A 464 -15.60 -7.10 -28.56
N PRO A 465 -15.17 -6.71 -29.77
CA PRO A 465 -15.88 -7.10 -31.00
C PRO A 465 -15.81 -8.61 -31.24
N ALA A 466 -14.85 -9.29 -30.63
CA ALA A 466 -14.72 -10.74 -30.67
C ALA A 466 -15.59 -11.43 -29.60
N LEU A 467 -16.12 -10.69 -28.62
CA LEU A 467 -17.03 -11.15 -27.58
C LEU A 467 -18.28 -10.24 -27.49
N PRO A 468 -19.08 -10.11 -28.58
CA PRO A 468 -20.24 -9.20 -28.62
C PRO A 468 -21.27 -9.48 -27.52
N GLN A 469 -21.30 -10.69 -26.99
CA GLN A 469 -22.13 -11.10 -25.86
C GLN A 469 -21.80 -10.39 -24.53
N LEU A 470 -20.61 -9.77 -24.37
CA LEU A 470 -20.19 -9.20 -23.08
C LEU A 470 -21.11 -8.09 -22.56
N ALA A 471 -21.65 -7.24 -23.44
CA ALA A 471 -22.61 -6.22 -23.05
C ALA A 471 -23.83 -6.81 -22.33
N GLU A 472 -24.29 -7.97 -22.80
CA GLU A 472 -25.43 -8.66 -22.20
C GLU A 472 -25.04 -9.43 -20.95
N LEU A 473 -23.87 -10.05 -20.93
CA LEU A 473 -23.37 -10.81 -19.78
C LEU A 473 -23.03 -9.91 -18.57
N LEU A 474 -22.71 -8.64 -18.79
CA LEU A 474 -22.44 -7.67 -17.72
C LEU A 474 -23.69 -6.91 -17.26
N ASP A 475 -24.82 -7.07 -17.97
CA ASP A 475 -26.10 -6.47 -17.58
C ASP A 475 -26.79 -7.36 -16.53
N GLY A 476 -26.69 -6.94 -15.27
CA GLY A 476 -27.28 -7.66 -14.14
C GLY A 476 -28.80 -7.85 -14.23
N GLN A 477 -29.53 -6.94 -14.90
CA GLN A 477 -30.99 -7.12 -15.08
C GLN A 477 -31.29 -8.21 -16.11
N ARG A 478 -30.58 -8.21 -17.25
CA ARG A 478 -30.72 -9.27 -18.26
C ARG A 478 -30.29 -10.63 -17.73
N MET A 479 -29.17 -10.65 -17.00
CA MET A 479 -28.69 -11.87 -16.38
C MET A 479 -29.61 -12.36 -15.26
N ALA A 480 -30.30 -11.49 -14.51
CA ALA A 480 -31.30 -11.91 -13.52
C ALA A 480 -32.46 -12.70 -14.16
N VAL A 481 -32.95 -12.26 -15.32
CA VAL A 481 -34.02 -12.98 -16.05
C VAL A 481 -33.53 -14.36 -16.49
N ARG A 482 -32.34 -14.42 -17.11
CA ARG A 482 -31.75 -15.68 -17.60
C ARG A 482 -31.44 -16.64 -16.46
N LEU A 483 -30.84 -16.14 -15.37
CA LEU A 483 -30.50 -16.94 -14.20
C LEU A 483 -31.75 -17.41 -13.45
N SER A 484 -32.86 -16.66 -13.49
CA SER A 484 -34.11 -17.12 -12.91
C SER A 484 -34.65 -18.38 -13.60
N GLN A 485 -34.51 -18.44 -14.92
CA GLN A 485 -34.90 -19.61 -15.73
C GLN A 485 -33.93 -20.78 -15.52
N VAL A 486 -32.62 -20.50 -15.53
CA VAL A 486 -31.58 -21.53 -15.36
C VAL A 486 -31.64 -22.18 -13.98
N LEU A 487 -31.88 -21.40 -12.93
CA LEU A 487 -31.89 -21.87 -11.55
C LEU A 487 -33.27 -22.38 -11.10
N ASP A 488 -34.30 -22.25 -11.95
CA ASP A 488 -35.71 -22.50 -11.61
C ASP A 488 -36.15 -21.82 -10.29
N ARG A 489 -35.63 -20.61 -10.06
CA ARG A 489 -35.83 -19.82 -8.84
C ARG A 489 -35.82 -18.34 -9.18
N HIS A 490 -36.70 -17.55 -8.57
CA HIS A 490 -36.70 -16.11 -8.83
C HIS A 490 -35.42 -15.45 -8.28
N VAL A 491 -34.69 -14.78 -9.17
CA VAL A 491 -33.48 -14.01 -8.86
C VAL A 491 -33.88 -12.55 -8.65
N GLU A 492 -33.71 -12.05 -7.42
CA GLU A 492 -34.03 -10.66 -7.09
C GLU A 492 -33.00 -9.68 -7.63
N ARG A 493 -31.72 -10.09 -7.62
CA ARG A 493 -30.60 -9.25 -8.02
C ARG A 493 -29.43 -10.09 -8.50
N VAL A 494 -28.74 -9.59 -9.53
CA VAL A 494 -27.45 -10.10 -10.00
C VAL A 494 -26.49 -8.93 -10.10
N ASP A 495 -25.38 -9.02 -9.39
CA ASP A 495 -24.23 -8.15 -9.59
C ASP A 495 -23.18 -8.91 -10.40
N ALA A 496 -22.99 -8.49 -11.66
CA ALA A 496 -22.01 -9.07 -12.57
C ALA A 496 -20.70 -8.26 -12.52
N SER A 497 -19.57 -8.94 -12.37
CA SER A 497 -18.24 -8.31 -12.38
C SER A 497 -17.25 -9.15 -13.18
N VAL A 498 -16.38 -8.51 -13.97
CA VAL A 498 -15.34 -9.24 -14.71
C VAL A 498 -14.33 -9.80 -13.71
N ALA A 499 -14.22 -11.13 -13.66
CA ALA A 499 -13.20 -11.83 -12.87
C ALA A 499 -11.86 -11.87 -13.62
N ARG A 500 -11.88 -12.10 -14.95
CA ARG A 500 -10.68 -12.12 -15.81
C ARG A 500 -11.05 -11.90 -17.27
N HIS A 501 -10.49 -10.90 -17.94
CA HIS A 501 -10.66 -10.69 -19.38
C HIS A 501 -9.34 -10.86 -20.12
N LYS A 502 -9.35 -11.64 -21.21
CA LYS A 502 -8.30 -11.71 -22.23
C LYS A 502 -8.90 -11.16 -23.53
N PRO A 503 -8.67 -9.87 -23.85
CA PRO A 503 -9.27 -9.21 -25.01
C PRO A 503 -9.13 -10.03 -26.28
N GLY A 504 -10.21 -10.11 -27.06
CA GLY A 504 -10.24 -10.85 -28.32
C GLY A 504 -10.27 -12.38 -28.19
N ARG A 505 -10.27 -12.93 -26.96
CA ARG A 505 -10.09 -14.37 -26.72
C ARG A 505 -11.11 -14.98 -25.78
N ARG A 506 -11.18 -14.50 -24.53
CA ARG A 506 -12.07 -15.06 -23.50
C ARG A 506 -12.30 -14.09 -22.34
N CYS A 507 -13.43 -14.24 -21.65
CA CYS A 507 -13.73 -13.50 -20.43
C CYS A 507 -14.37 -14.43 -19.40
N ALA A 508 -13.96 -14.29 -18.14
CA ALA A 508 -14.59 -14.90 -16.98
C ALA A 508 -15.25 -13.80 -16.16
N ILE A 509 -16.50 -14.02 -15.77
CA ILE A 509 -17.40 -13.08 -15.11
C ILE A 509 -17.86 -13.75 -13.81
N ARG A 510 -17.85 -13.02 -12.71
CA ARG A 510 -18.43 -13.44 -11.43
C ARG A 510 -19.83 -12.85 -11.33
N TYR A 511 -20.78 -13.70 -10.94
CA TYR A 511 -22.16 -13.31 -10.64
C TYR A 511 -22.42 -13.52 -9.16
N ASP A 512 -22.64 -12.43 -8.43
CA ASP A 512 -23.18 -12.46 -7.08
C ASP A 512 -24.71 -12.35 -7.18
N ILE A 513 -25.43 -13.39 -6.74
CA ILE A 513 -26.86 -13.60 -7.03
C ILE A 513 -27.64 -13.65 -5.71
N ARG A 514 -28.67 -12.80 -5.60
CA ARG A 514 -29.66 -12.84 -4.51
C ARG A 514 -30.90 -13.57 -4.97
N LEU A 515 -31.26 -14.67 -4.30
CA LEU A 515 -32.47 -15.45 -4.61
C LEU A 515 -33.62 -15.08 -3.68
N SER A 516 -34.85 -15.06 -4.21
CA SER A 516 -36.03 -14.69 -3.41
C SER A 516 -36.42 -15.75 -2.40
N ALA A 517 -37.03 -15.25 -1.33
CA ALA A 517 -37.63 -16.04 -0.26
C ALA A 517 -39.02 -16.55 -0.65
N ASN A 518 -39.12 -17.55 -1.54
CA ASN A 518 -40.39 -18.24 -1.79
C ASN A 518 -40.69 -19.24 -0.65
N GLY A 519 -40.96 -18.73 0.55
CA GLY A 519 -41.26 -19.54 1.75
C GLY A 519 -40.04 -20.14 2.48
N ALA A 520 -38.82 -19.88 2.00
CA ALA A 520 -37.54 -20.17 2.66
C ALA A 520 -36.74 -18.88 2.86
N ALA A 521 -35.69 -18.89 3.68
CA ALA A 521 -34.83 -17.71 3.85
C ALA A 521 -34.17 -17.30 2.52
N ALA A 522 -34.08 -15.99 2.27
CA ALA A 522 -33.33 -15.46 1.14
C ALA A 522 -31.87 -15.97 1.21
N SER A 523 -31.36 -16.49 0.09
CA SER A 523 -30.05 -17.13 0.02
C SER A 523 -29.19 -16.46 -1.06
N ASP A 524 -27.94 -16.22 -0.73
CA ASP A 524 -26.95 -15.74 -1.70
C ASP A 524 -26.29 -16.93 -2.41
N LEU A 525 -26.07 -16.78 -3.72
CA LEU A 525 -25.39 -17.76 -4.56
C LEU A 525 -24.32 -17.04 -5.39
N ARG A 526 -23.16 -17.67 -5.57
CA ARG A 526 -22.13 -17.17 -6.47
C ARG A 526 -21.88 -18.14 -7.62
N LEU A 527 -21.93 -17.61 -8.83
CA LEU A 527 -21.61 -18.34 -10.06
C LEU A 527 -20.48 -17.65 -10.82
N TYR A 528 -19.79 -18.41 -11.67
CA TYR A 528 -18.83 -17.89 -12.63
C TYR A 528 -19.30 -18.20 -14.06
N GLY A 529 -19.34 -17.17 -14.90
CA GLY A 529 -19.58 -17.27 -16.33
C GLY A 529 -18.28 -17.21 -17.11
N LYS A 530 -17.98 -18.21 -17.93
CA LYS A 530 -16.86 -18.17 -18.87
C LYS A 530 -17.40 -18.05 -20.29
N THR A 531 -16.86 -17.11 -21.06
CA THR A 531 -17.19 -16.88 -22.46
C THR A 531 -15.93 -16.78 -23.31
N TRP A 532 -16.01 -17.16 -24.58
CA TRP A 532 -14.87 -17.23 -25.51
C TRP A 532 -15.25 -16.65 -26.87
N ALA A 533 -14.25 -16.10 -27.57
CA ALA A 533 -14.44 -15.54 -28.90
C ALA A 533 -14.66 -16.64 -29.97
N ARG A 534 -14.06 -17.81 -29.72
CA ARG A 534 -14.24 -19.03 -30.51
C ARG A 534 -15.21 -19.97 -29.81
N ASP A 535 -15.84 -20.85 -30.56
CA ASP A 535 -16.83 -21.80 -30.06
C ASP A 535 -16.19 -22.94 -29.24
N ARG A 536 -15.79 -22.62 -28.01
CA ARG A 536 -15.26 -23.58 -27.02
C ARG A 536 -16.25 -23.92 -25.93
N GLY A 537 -17.28 -23.09 -25.74
CA GLY A 537 -18.22 -23.16 -24.63
C GLY A 537 -18.97 -24.49 -24.49
N PRO A 538 -19.60 -25.03 -25.55
CA PRO A 538 -20.31 -26.30 -25.48
C PRO A 538 -19.40 -27.44 -25.04
N ARG A 539 -18.18 -27.47 -25.57
CA ARG A 539 -17.17 -28.49 -25.24
C ARG A 539 -16.73 -28.40 -23.79
N VAL A 540 -16.40 -27.20 -23.30
CA VAL A 540 -15.98 -26.99 -21.89
C VAL A 540 -17.11 -27.38 -20.94
N HIS A 541 -18.35 -27.03 -21.29
CA HIS A 541 -19.53 -27.43 -20.51
C HIS A 541 -19.67 -28.96 -20.42
N ALA A 542 -19.64 -29.66 -21.56
CA ALA A 542 -19.74 -31.13 -21.59
C ALA A 542 -18.60 -31.83 -20.84
N THR A 543 -17.37 -31.29 -20.90
CA THR A 543 -16.23 -31.79 -20.12
C THR A 543 -16.50 -31.67 -18.63
N LEU A 544 -16.92 -30.49 -18.16
CA LEU A 544 -17.23 -30.27 -16.74
C LEU A 544 -18.44 -31.10 -16.27
N GLU A 545 -19.44 -31.32 -17.11
CA GLU A 545 -20.58 -32.21 -16.77
C GLU A 545 -20.15 -33.65 -16.61
N THR A 546 -19.20 -34.10 -17.42
CA THR A 546 -18.66 -35.47 -17.34
C THR A 546 -17.82 -35.63 -16.08
N LEU A 547 -16.96 -34.66 -15.78
CA LEU A 547 -16.13 -34.67 -14.56
C LEU A 547 -16.98 -34.55 -13.29
N ALA A 548 -17.94 -33.62 -13.25
CA ALA A 548 -18.77 -33.40 -12.06
C ALA A 548 -19.68 -34.60 -11.72
N ARG A 549 -20.04 -35.42 -12.71
CA ARG A 549 -20.79 -36.68 -12.49
C ARG A 549 -19.92 -37.84 -11.99
N ALA A 550 -18.64 -37.82 -12.34
CA ALA A 550 -17.73 -38.93 -12.11
C ALA A 550 -16.88 -38.72 -10.83
N ALA A 551 -16.48 -37.49 -10.55
CA ALA A 551 -15.63 -37.14 -9.42
C ALA A 551 -16.38 -37.21 -8.07
N ASP A 552 -15.74 -37.79 -7.06
CA ASP A 552 -16.22 -37.77 -5.68
C ASP A 552 -15.92 -36.38 -5.07
N PRO A 553 -16.95 -35.58 -4.71
CA PRO A 553 -16.76 -34.25 -4.16
C PRO A 553 -16.08 -34.24 -2.78
N ASN A 554 -16.02 -35.38 -2.07
CA ASN A 554 -15.31 -35.50 -0.80
C ASN A 554 -13.80 -35.71 -0.99
N LEU A 555 -13.39 -36.22 -2.15
CA LEU A 555 -11.98 -36.44 -2.48
C LEU A 555 -11.39 -35.27 -3.26
N LEU A 556 -12.18 -34.66 -4.15
CA LEU A 556 -11.75 -33.50 -4.93
C LEU A 556 -12.94 -32.60 -5.29
N ARG A 557 -12.85 -31.33 -4.90
CA ARG A 557 -13.87 -30.34 -5.23
C ARG A 557 -13.61 -29.73 -6.61
N LEU A 558 -14.58 -29.84 -7.50
CA LEU A 558 -14.54 -29.29 -8.86
C LEU A 558 -15.67 -28.27 -9.07
N PRO A 559 -15.51 -27.27 -9.96
CA PRO A 559 -16.59 -26.39 -10.35
C PRO A 559 -17.69 -27.21 -11.00
N ARG A 560 -18.91 -27.08 -10.49
CA ARG A 560 -20.05 -27.81 -11.06
C ARG A 560 -20.67 -26.98 -12.18
N PRO A 561 -20.90 -27.56 -13.37
CA PRO A 561 -21.60 -26.86 -14.44
C PRO A 561 -23.05 -26.60 -14.00
N VAL A 562 -23.52 -25.38 -14.27
CA VAL A 562 -24.90 -24.96 -14.01
C VAL A 562 -25.70 -24.94 -15.30
N ALA A 563 -25.19 -24.25 -16.33
CA ALA A 563 -25.81 -24.22 -17.65
C ALA A 563 -24.81 -23.71 -18.70
N PHE A 564 -25.11 -24.00 -19.97
CA PHE A 564 -24.51 -23.29 -21.10
C PHE A 564 -25.60 -22.54 -21.86
N LEU A 565 -25.50 -21.21 -21.88
CA LEU A 565 -26.42 -20.34 -22.60
C LEU A 565 -25.87 -20.09 -24.00
N ALA A 566 -26.39 -20.82 -24.99
CA ALA A 566 -25.85 -20.85 -26.34
C ALA A 566 -25.99 -19.51 -27.08
N ASP A 567 -27.08 -18.79 -26.86
CA ASP A 567 -27.38 -17.51 -27.50
C ASP A 567 -26.43 -16.39 -27.08
N VAL A 568 -25.96 -16.41 -25.82
CA VAL A 568 -24.95 -15.47 -25.28
C VAL A 568 -23.59 -16.13 -25.04
N ARG A 569 -23.37 -17.34 -25.54
CA ARG A 569 -22.11 -18.11 -25.51
C ARG A 569 -21.40 -18.09 -24.15
N VAL A 570 -22.12 -18.33 -23.06
CA VAL A 570 -21.55 -18.37 -21.70
C VAL A 570 -21.77 -19.73 -21.06
N HIS A 571 -20.69 -20.28 -20.51
CA HIS A 571 -20.71 -21.42 -19.61
C HIS A 571 -20.82 -20.91 -18.17
N LEU A 572 -21.85 -21.33 -17.44
CA LEU A 572 -22.05 -21.01 -16.03
C LEU A 572 -21.63 -22.20 -15.17
N GLN A 573 -20.88 -21.93 -14.11
CA GLN A 573 -20.42 -22.93 -13.14
C GLN A 573 -20.49 -22.37 -11.71
N THR A 574 -20.53 -23.26 -10.72
CA THR A 574 -20.50 -22.89 -9.30
C THR A 574 -19.13 -22.35 -8.88
N GLU A 575 -19.11 -21.55 -7.81
CA GLU A 575 -17.87 -21.28 -7.07
C GLU A 575 -17.35 -22.56 -6.41
N VAL A 576 -16.03 -22.70 -6.35
CA VAL A 576 -15.34 -23.67 -5.49
C VAL A 576 -14.70 -22.85 -4.37
N GLY A 577 -15.24 -22.96 -3.16
CA GLY A 577 -14.81 -22.14 -2.03
C GLY A 577 -13.45 -22.59 -1.46
N GLY A 578 -12.60 -21.63 -1.09
CA GLY A 578 -11.31 -21.89 -0.47
C GLY A 578 -10.36 -20.72 -0.64
N LEU A 579 -9.21 -20.79 0.03
CA LEU A 579 -8.12 -19.84 -0.11
C LEU A 579 -7.13 -20.35 -1.16
N PRO A 580 -6.42 -19.47 -1.90
CA PRO A 580 -5.35 -19.88 -2.79
C PRO A 580 -4.31 -20.73 -2.06
N ILE A 581 -3.80 -21.78 -2.71
CA ILE A 581 -2.86 -22.72 -2.09
C ILE A 581 -1.45 -22.12 -1.86
N VAL A 582 -1.11 -21.04 -2.58
CA VAL A 582 0.26 -20.50 -2.68
C VAL A 582 0.90 -20.19 -1.32
N PRO A 583 0.23 -19.50 -0.37
CA PRO A 583 0.83 -19.23 0.94
C PRO A 583 1.29 -20.49 1.68
N ALA A 584 0.53 -21.58 1.58
CA ALA A 584 0.88 -22.85 2.22
C ALA A 584 2.06 -23.56 1.54
N LEU A 585 2.18 -23.41 0.20
CA LEU A 585 3.34 -23.93 -0.54
C LEU A 585 4.63 -23.19 -0.17
N LEU A 586 4.58 -21.86 -0.02
CA LEU A 586 5.75 -21.03 0.29
C LEU A 586 6.35 -21.33 1.67
N VAL A 587 5.53 -21.72 2.64
CA VAL A 587 6.00 -22.14 3.97
C VAL A 587 6.40 -23.61 4.06
N GLY A 588 6.28 -24.37 2.96
CA GLY A 588 6.73 -25.76 2.88
C GLY A 588 5.78 -26.77 3.52
N ASP A 589 4.47 -26.50 3.55
CA ASP A 589 3.49 -27.40 4.17
C ASP A 589 3.41 -28.74 3.42
N ARG A 590 3.87 -29.80 4.08
CA ARG A 590 3.89 -31.16 3.53
C ARG A 590 2.49 -31.77 3.39
N ALA A 591 1.55 -31.41 4.27
CA ALA A 591 0.19 -31.92 4.20
C ALA A 591 -0.51 -31.43 2.92
N VAL A 592 -0.20 -30.20 2.51
CA VAL A 592 -0.70 -29.63 1.25
C VAL A 592 -0.10 -30.34 0.03
N ALA A 593 1.18 -30.73 0.09
CA ALA A 593 1.82 -31.52 -0.96
C ALA A 593 1.17 -32.90 -1.14
N GLU A 594 0.83 -33.57 -0.03
CA GLU A 594 0.13 -34.86 -0.05
C GLU A 594 -1.31 -34.71 -0.58
N ALA A 595 -2.05 -33.70 -0.10
CA ALA A 595 -3.41 -33.41 -0.56
C ALA A 595 -3.48 -33.09 -2.06
N LEU A 596 -2.46 -32.42 -2.62
CA LEU A 596 -2.34 -32.18 -4.06
C LEU A 596 -2.21 -33.49 -4.86
N ALA A 597 -1.38 -34.41 -4.38
CA ALA A 597 -1.19 -35.71 -5.01
C ALA A 597 -2.45 -36.58 -4.90
N ASP A 598 -3.10 -36.59 -3.72
CA ASP A 598 -4.37 -37.27 -3.49
C ASP A 598 -5.47 -36.72 -4.42
N GLY A 599 -5.58 -35.40 -4.56
CA GLY A 599 -6.54 -34.74 -5.44
C GLY A 599 -6.32 -35.06 -6.92
N LEU A 600 -5.07 -35.05 -7.39
CA LEU A 600 -4.76 -35.49 -8.77
C LEU A 600 -5.08 -36.96 -8.99
N HIS A 601 -4.72 -37.83 -8.04
CA HIS A 601 -5.03 -39.25 -8.14
C HIS A 601 -6.55 -39.48 -8.20
N ALA A 602 -7.32 -38.76 -7.38
CA ALA A 602 -8.79 -38.79 -7.41
C ALA A 602 -9.35 -38.32 -8.75
N LEU A 603 -8.78 -37.27 -9.36
CA LEU A 603 -9.15 -36.85 -10.72
C LEU A 603 -8.88 -37.96 -11.74
N HIS A 604 -7.66 -38.52 -11.74
CA HIS A 604 -7.23 -39.54 -12.70
C HIS A 604 -8.06 -40.82 -12.63
N HIS A 605 -8.59 -41.13 -11.44
CA HIS A 605 -9.34 -42.37 -11.18
C HIS A 605 -10.85 -42.15 -11.00
N CYS A 606 -11.36 -40.94 -11.26
CA CYS A 606 -12.80 -40.68 -11.15
C CYS A 606 -13.66 -41.46 -12.17
N GLY A 607 -13.04 -42.09 -13.18
CA GLY A 607 -13.74 -42.87 -14.20
C GLY A 607 -14.38 -42.05 -15.32
N ALA A 608 -14.16 -40.73 -15.34
CA ALA A 608 -14.63 -39.86 -16.42
C ALA A 608 -14.01 -40.25 -17.78
N ARG A 609 -14.82 -40.15 -18.84
CA ARG A 609 -14.39 -40.35 -20.23
C ARG A 609 -14.61 -39.07 -21.02
N LEU A 610 -13.52 -38.34 -21.26
CA LEU A 610 -13.53 -37.06 -21.93
C LEU A 610 -13.37 -37.24 -23.44
N ALA A 611 -13.98 -36.35 -24.23
CA ALA A 611 -13.96 -36.43 -25.69
C ALA A 611 -12.58 -36.12 -26.29
N ARG A 612 -11.78 -35.29 -25.61
CA ARG A 612 -10.43 -34.95 -26.07
C ARG A 612 -9.44 -36.01 -25.62
N ARG A 613 -8.45 -36.26 -26.47
CA ARG A 613 -7.24 -37.00 -26.13
C ARG A 613 -6.03 -36.09 -26.23
N HIS A 614 -5.04 -36.37 -25.41
CA HIS A 614 -3.79 -35.64 -25.33
C HIS A 614 -2.63 -36.62 -25.25
N LEU A 615 -1.74 -36.55 -26.24
CA LEU A 615 -0.66 -37.50 -26.46
C LEU A 615 0.71 -36.85 -26.21
N LEU A 616 1.75 -37.67 -26.09
CA LEU A 616 3.12 -37.18 -25.99
C LEU A 616 3.50 -36.25 -27.15
N ALA A 617 3.07 -36.59 -28.37
CA ALA A 617 3.31 -35.77 -29.55
C ALA A 617 2.70 -34.36 -29.41
N ASP A 618 1.56 -34.21 -28.71
CA ASP A 618 0.90 -32.91 -28.50
C ASP A 618 1.67 -32.03 -27.51
N GLU A 619 2.37 -32.61 -26.53
CA GLU A 619 3.27 -31.88 -25.63
C GLU A 619 4.53 -31.39 -26.33
N LEU A 620 5.06 -32.18 -27.26
CA LEU A 620 6.32 -31.89 -27.94
C LEU A 620 6.17 -31.00 -29.17
N ALA A 621 5.05 -31.12 -29.90
CA ALA A 621 4.78 -30.38 -31.13
C ALA A 621 5.06 -28.86 -31.04
N PRO A 622 4.67 -28.13 -29.98
CA PRO A 622 4.92 -26.69 -29.91
C PRO A 622 6.35 -26.30 -29.50
N LEU A 623 7.19 -27.25 -29.06
CA LEU A 623 8.47 -26.93 -28.42
C LEU A 623 9.53 -26.44 -29.41
N ALA A 624 9.54 -26.95 -30.65
CA ALA A 624 10.48 -26.50 -31.67
C ALA A 624 10.33 -25.00 -31.97
N ASP A 625 9.09 -24.57 -32.24
CA ASP A 625 8.78 -23.16 -32.49
C ASP A 625 9.03 -22.27 -31.27
N ARG A 626 8.70 -22.75 -30.06
CA ARG A 626 8.98 -22.03 -28.81
C ARG A 626 10.48 -21.85 -28.59
N THR A 627 11.26 -22.90 -28.82
CA THR A 627 12.71 -22.87 -28.70
C THR A 627 13.31 -21.89 -29.70
N ALA A 628 12.80 -21.86 -30.94
CA ALA A 628 13.23 -20.89 -31.95
C ALA A 628 12.95 -19.45 -31.51
N ARG A 629 11.74 -19.17 -30.97
CA ARG A 629 11.39 -17.84 -30.44
C ARG A 629 12.24 -17.44 -29.25
N LEU A 630 12.44 -18.34 -28.30
CA LEU A 630 13.28 -18.10 -27.12
C LEU A 630 14.74 -17.84 -27.52
N ALA A 631 15.28 -18.64 -28.44
CA ALA A 631 16.63 -18.46 -28.96
C ALA A 631 16.83 -17.14 -29.71
N ALA A 632 15.79 -16.64 -30.38
CA ALA A 632 15.81 -15.35 -31.04
C ALA A 632 15.71 -14.18 -30.05
N ALA A 633 14.89 -14.31 -29.01
CA ALA A 633 14.67 -13.27 -28.01
C ALA A 633 15.80 -13.16 -26.97
N ALA A 634 16.42 -14.29 -26.60
CA ALA A 634 17.50 -14.38 -25.61
C ALA A 634 18.68 -15.23 -26.14
N PRO A 635 19.56 -14.66 -26.98
CA PRO A 635 20.68 -15.40 -27.59
C PRO A 635 21.60 -16.12 -26.58
N GLN A 636 21.73 -15.57 -25.38
CA GLN A 636 22.58 -16.10 -24.30
C GLN A 636 22.12 -17.46 -23.76
N VAL A 637 20.83 -17.83 -23.90
CA VAL A 637 20.30 -19.14 -23.49
C VAL A 637 20.03 -20.07 -24.67
N ALA A 638 20.26 -19.61 -25.90
CA ALA A 638 19.86 -20.30 -27.12
C ALA A 638 20.50 -21.69 -27.29
N THR A 639 21.78 -21.82 -26.92
CA THR A 639 22.50 -23.10 -26.95
C THR A 639 21.87 -24.11 -26.01
N LEU A 640 21.60 -23.70 -24.76
CA LEU A 640 21.00 -24.56 -23.75
C LEU A 640 19.57 -24.94 -24.12
N ALA A 641 18.76 -23.99 -24.61
CA ALA A 641 17.39 -24.25 -25.06
C ALA A 641 17.35 -25.28 -26.21
N ARG A 642 18.24 -25.16 -27.20
CA ARG A 642 18.37 -26.14 -28.29
C ARG A 642 18.85 -27.49 -27.79
N ALA A 643 19.79 -27.53 -26.85
CA ALA A 643 20.25 -28.77 -26.24
C ALA A 643 19.12 -29.49 -25.50
N CYS A 644 18.32 -28.78 -24.70
CA CYS A 644 17.13 -29.32 -24.04
C CYS A 644 16.13 -29.88 -25.05
N LEU A 645 15.84 -29.15 -26.14
CA LEU A 645 14.94 -29.62 -27.19
C LEU A 645 15.46 -30.92 -27.84
N MET A 646 16.74 -30.97 -28.21
CA MET A 646 17.34 -32.18 -28.79
C MET A 646 17.29 -33.37 -27.82
N ALA A 647 17.54 -33.12 -26.52
CA ALA A 647 17.42 -34.17 -25.51
C ALA A 647 15.97 -34.67 -25.39
N LEU A 648 14.97 -33.77 -25.40
CA LEU A 648 13.56 -34.13 -25.41
C LEU A 648 13.17 -34.94 -26.65
N GLU A 649 13.59 -34.53 -27.84
CA GLU A 649 13.32 -35.23 -29.09
C GLU A 649 13.92 -36.64 -29.10
N ARG A 650 15.14 -36.82 -28.56
CA ARG A 650 15.73 -38.16 -28.39
C ARG A 650 14.88 -39.02 -27.45
N ARG A 651 14.55 -38.51 -26.26
CA ARG A 651 13.79 -39.25 -25.25
C ARG A 651 12.34 -39.52 -25.67
N ALA A 652 11.78 -38.71 -26.57
CA ALA A 652 10.47 -38.93 -27.16
C ALA A 652 10.38 -40.20 -28.03
N THR A 653 11.52 -40.70 -28.53
CA THR A 653 11.59 -41.94 -29.31
C THR A 653 11.64 -43.20 -28.44
N GLU A 654 11.80 -43.05 -27.12
CA GLU A 654 11.70 -44.17 -26.17
C GLU A 654 10.28 -44.76 -26.17
N ALA A 655 10.17 -46.04 -25.86
CA ALA A 655 8.88 -46.72 -25.77
C ALA A 655 8.17 -46.38 -24.45
N TRP A 656 7.21 -45.44 -24.52
CA TRP A 656 6.40 -45.03 -23.37
C TRP A 656 5.04 -45.73 -23.34
N ALA A 657 4.69 -46.30 -22.19
CA ALA A 657 3.34 -46.80 -21.94
C ALA A 657 2.40 -45.62 -21.65
N TRP A 658 1.79 -45.06 -22.70
CA TRP A 658 0.89 -43.91 -22.59
C TRP A 658 -0.51 -44.34 -22.18
N ARG A 659 -0.96 -43.91 -20.99
CA ARG A 659 -2.29 -44.24 -20.48
C ARG A 659 -3.35 -43.25 -20.98
N ASP A 660 -4.61 -43.67 -20.88
CA ASP A 660 -5.79 -42.91 -21.34
C ASP A 660 -6.73 -42.70 -20.14
N LEU A 661 -6.34 -41.81 -19.23
CA LEU A 661 -7.06 -41.43 -18.01
C LEU A 661 -7.45 -39.94 -18.06
N PRO A 662 -8.52 -39.50 -17.37
CA PRO A 662 -8.89 -38.09 -17.32
C PRO A 662 -7.81 -37.28 -16.59
N ILE A 663 -7.20 -36.32 -17.27
CA ILE A 663 -6.16 -35.41 -16.75
C ILE A 663 -6.61 -33.95 -16.81
N HIS A 664 -6.08 -33.11 -15.92
CA HIS A 664 -6.29 -31.66 -15.94
C HIS A 664 -5.58 -30.98 -17.12
N ARG A 665 -4.41 -31.50 -17.48
CA ARG A 665 -3.48 -31.12 -18.56
C ARG A 665 -2.78 -29.77 -18.39
N ASP A 666 -3.36 -28.83 -17.66
CA ASP A 666 -2.74 -27.51 -17.42
C ASP A 666 -2.74 -27.11 -15.94
N LEU A 667 -2.63 -28.07 -14.99
CA LEU A 667 -2.72 -27.77 -13.56
C LEU A 667 -1.47 -27.06 -13.03
N TYR A 668 -1.65 -25.93 -12.34
CA TYR A 668 -0.60 -25.25 -11.57
C TYR A 668 -1.18 -24.56 -10.31
N HIS A 669 -0.30 -24.04 -9.45
CA HIS A 669 -0.68 -23.60 -8.10
C HIS A 669 -1.81 -22.54 -8.05
N ASP A 670 -1.91 -21.60 -8.99
CA ASP A 670 -3.00 -20.59 -8.96
C ASP A 670 -4.39 -21.19 -9.21
N GLN A 671 -4.46 -22.40 -9.74
CA GLN A 671 -5.71 -23.11 -10.02
C GLN A 671 -6.13 -24.03 -8.88
N VAL A 672 -5.50 -23.92 -7.71
CA VAL A 672 -5.80 -24.76 -6.56
C VAL A 672 -6.23 -23.90 -5.38
N VAL A 673 -7.34 -24.30 -4.76
CA VAL A 673 -7.85 -23.71 -3.53
C VAL A 673 -7.91 -24.75 -2.42
N VAL A 674 -7.63 -24.32 -1.19
CA VAL A 674 -7.70 -25.14 0.02
C VAL A 674 -8.68 -24.53 1.00
N GLY A 675 -9.51 -25.37 1.62
CA GLY A 675 -10.50 -24.93 2.60
C GLY A 675 -10.88 -26.05 3.56
N PRO A 676 -11.80 -25.80 4.51
CA PRO A 676 -12.22 -26.79 5.49
C PRO A 676 -12.86 -28.04 4.86
N GLU A 677 -13.40 -27.93 3.66
CA GLU A 677 -14.00 -29.03 2.89
C GLU A 677 -12.97 -29.75 1.99
N GLY A 678 -11.67 -29.47 2.15
CA GLY A 678 -10.59 -30.10 1.40
C GLY A 678 -10.12 -29.30 0.18
N LEU A 679 -9.47 -29.99 -0.75
CA LEU A 679 -8.79 -29.39 -1.88
C LEU A 679 -9.72 -29.23 -3.09
N GLY A 680 -9.56 -28.13 -3.83
CA GLY A 680 -10.34 -27.85 -5.03
C GLY A 680 -9.48 -27.46 -6.22
N PHE A 681 -9.78 -28.03 -7.39
CA PHE A 681 -9.14 -27.66 -8.66
C PHE A 681 -10.04 -26.76 -9.49
N LEU A 682 -9.46 -25.73 -10.06
CA LEU A 682 -10.11 -24.74 -10.90
C LEU A 682 -9.65 -24.88 -12.36
N ASP A 683 -10.40 -24.34 -13.30
CA ASP A 683 -9.98 -24.17 -14.71
C ASP A 683 -9.68 -25.46 -15.51
N LEU A 684 -10.62 -26.41 -15.47
CA LEU A 684 -10.61 -27.66 -16.26
C LEU A 684 -10.96 -27.47 -17.77
N ASP A 685 -10.77 -26.27 -18.32
CA ASP A 685 -11.14 -25.92 -19.71
C ASP A 685 -10.41 -26.79 -20.76
N ASP A 686 -9.22 -27.26 -20.41
CA ASP A 686 -8.31 -28.03 -21.26
C ASP A 686 -8.16 -29.50 -20.83
N ALA A 687 -8.99 -29.96 -19.89
CA ALA A 687 -9.00 -31.35 -19.46
C ALA A 687 -9.26 -32.31 -20.63
N ALA A 688 -8.58 -33.44 -20.62
CA ALA A 688 -8.56 -34.42 -21.70
C ALA A 688 -8.27 -35.82 -21.14
N MET A 689 -8.45 -36.85 -21.96
CA MET A 689 -7.89 -38.16 -21.69
C MET A 689 -6.40 -38.15 -22.05
N GLY A 690 -5.55 -38.63 -21.17
CA GLY A 690 -4.10 -38.67 -21.37
C GLY A 690 -3.37 -39.32 -20.20
N GLU A 691 -2.05 -39.19 -20.22
CA GLU A 691 -1.17 -39.79 -19.23
C GLU A 691 -1.09 -38.94 -17.95
N PRO A 692 -1.40 -39.49 -16.75
CA PRO A 692 -1.25 -38.80 -15.46
C PRO A 692 0.07 -38.07 -15.22
N ALA A 693 1.18 -38.59 -15.78
CA ALA A 693 2.48 -37.94 -15.68
C ALA A 693 2.50 -36.49 -16.21
N VAL A 694 1.59 -36.12 -17.10
CA VAL A 694 1.44 -34.74 -17.61
C VAL A 694 1.10 -33.77 -16.48
N ASP A 695 0.11 -34.10 -15.64
CA ASP A 695 -0.32 -33.21 -14.54
C ASP A 695 0.74 -33.10 -13.45
N VAL A 696 1.34 -34.25 -13.09
CA VAL A 696 2.40 -34.32 -12.07
C VAL A 696 3.60 -33.48 -12.51
N ALA A 697 4.05 -33.66 -13.76
CA ALA A 697 5.14 -32.90 -14.35
C ALA A 697 4.83 -31.40 -14.43
N ASN A 698 3.62 -31.03 -14.84
CA ASN A 698 3.23 -29.64 -15.00
C ASN A 698 3.26 -28.91 -13.65
N LEU A 699 2.72 -29.51 -12.59
CA LEU A 699 2.75 -28.92 -11.26
C LEU A 699 4.18 -28.78 -10.72
N LEU A 700 5.01 -29.82 -10.86
CA LEU A 700 6.43 -29.79 -10.44
C LEU A 700 7.22 -28.69 -11.13
N ALA A 701 7.03 -28.52 -12.44
CA ALA A 701 7.69 -27.45 -13.20
C ALA A 701 7.24 -26.05 -12.71
N HIS A 702 5.96 -25.87 -12.34
CA HIS A 702 5.47 -24.61 -11.80
C HIS A 702 5.94 -24.35 -10.35
N LEU A 703 6.20 -25.38 -9.55
CA LEU A 703 6.84 -25.21 -8.23
C LEU A 703 8.29 -24.74 -8.37
N ARG A 704 9.05 -25.26 -9.34
CA ARG A 704 10.41 -24.78 -9.67
C ARG A 704 10.40 -23.33 -10.17
N LEU A 705 9.44 -22.99 -11.03
CA LEU A 705 9.24 -21.60 -11.45
C LEU A 705 8.98 -20.70 -10.24
N LEU A 706 8.09 -21.10 -9.33
CA LEU A 706 7.77 -20.33 -8.13
C LEU A 706 9.01 -20.15 -7.23
N ALA A 707 9.84 -21.19 -7.06
CA ALA A 707 11.11 -21.13 -6.33
C ALA A 707 12.13 -20.17 -6.97
N LEU A 708 12.20 -20.12 -8.30
CA LEU A 708 13.07 -19.18 -9.00
C LEU A 708 12.61 -17.72 -8.88
N GLN A 709 11.30 -17.51 -8.69
CA GLN A 709 10.68 -16.19 -8.52
C GLN A 709 10.77 -15.71 -7.06
N ASP A 710 10.72 -16.63 -6.10
CA ASP A 710 10.83 -16.36 -4.67
C ASP A 710 12.04 -17.09 -4.06
N GLY A 711 13.19 -16.40 -4.06
CA GLY A 711 14.47 -16.98 -3.63
C GLY A 711 14.53 -17.41 -2.16
N ALA A 712 13.64 -16.89 -1.30
CA ALA A 712 13.56 -17.31 0.10
C ALA A 712 12.81 -18.66 0.26
N ALA A 713 11.95 -19.00 -0.71
CA ALA A 713 11.11 -20.19 -0.70
C ALA A 713 11.70 -21.40 -1.45
N ASP A 714 12.94 -21.31 -1.98
CA ASP A 714 13.57 -22.37 -2.76
C ASP A 714 13.59 -23.73 -2.03
N ARG A 715 14.04 -23.75 -0.78
CA ARG A 715 14.09 -24.97 0.04
C ARG A 715 12.68 -25.48 0.42
N PRO A 716 11.76 -24.66 0.96
CA PRO A 716 10.37 -25.06 1.20
C PRO A 716 9.67 -25.68 -0.03
N LEU A 717 9.80 -25.04 -1.20
CA LEU A 717 9.14 -25.50 -2.43
C LEU A 717 9.79 -26.77 -3.00
N SER A 718 11.10 -26.92 -2.86
CA SER A 718 11.80 -28.16 -3.19
C SER A 718 11.33 -29.34 -2.30
N ASP A 719 11.13 -29.09 -1.00
CA ASP A 719 10.61 -30.09 -0.06
C ASP A 719 9.17 -30.49 -0.41
N VAL A 720 8.31 -29.51 -0.71
CA VAL A 720 6.94 -29.71 -1.20
C VAL A 720 6.94 -30.53 -2.49
N GLY A 721 7.74 -30.12 -3.49
CA GLY A 721 7.84 -30.84 -4.77
C GLY A 721 8.32 -32.28 -4.59
N SER A 722 9.27 -32.51 -3.69
CA SER A 722 9.76 -33.86 -3.35
C SER A 722 8.69 -34.70 -2.67
N CYS A 723 7.93 -34.11 -1.74
CA CYS A 723 6.85 -34.78 -1.05
C CYS A 723 5.70 -35.14 -1.99
N PHE A 724 5.26 -34.18 -2.81
CA PHE A 724 4.25 -34.36 -3.84
C PHE A 724 4.63 -35.45 -4.85
N ARG A 725 5.89 -35.45 -5.33
CA ARG A 725 6.40 -36.46 -6.27
C ARG A 725 6.36 -37.87 -5.67
N ARG A 726 6.84 -38.03 -4.43
CA ARG A 726 6.81 -39.33 -3.74
C ARG A 726 5.37 -39.82 -3.57
N ARG A 727 4.49 -38.98 -3.03
CA ARG A 727 3.09 -39.34 -2.81
C ARG A 727 2.37 -39.71 -4.12
N SER A 728 2.62 -38.98 -5.20
CA SER A 728 2.05 -39.30 -6.52
C SER A 728 2.46 -40.68 -7.02
N HIS A 729 3.72 -41.06 -6.81
CA HIS A 729 4.23 -42.40 -7.16
C HIS A 729 3.69 -43.50 -6.23
N ASP A 730 3.56 -43.22 -4.92
CA ASP A 730 3.00 -44.18 -3.96
C ASP A 730 1.52 -44.48 -4.24
N LEU A 731 0.77 -43.50 -4.73
CA LEU A 731 -0.63 -43.65 -5.14
C LEU A 731 -0.80 -44.35 -6.49
N ASP A 732 0.19 -44.23 -7.39
CA ASP A 732 0.13 -44.76 -8.75
C ASP A 732 1.46 -45.42 -9.13
N ALA A 733 1.58 -46.71 -8.84
CA ALA A 733 2.76 -47.51 -9.17
C ALA A 733 3.03 -47.64 -10.68
N ALA A 734 2.06 -47.28 -11.54
CA ALA A 734 2.24 -47.28 -12.99
C ALA A 734 2.77 -45.92 -13.52
N LEU A 735 2.93 -44.92 -12.66
CA LEU A 735 3.52 -43.63 -13.00
C LEU A 735 5.04 -43.75 -13.20
N ASP A 736 5.51 -43.87 -14.47
CA ASP A 736 6.94 -43.99 -14.76
C ASP A 736 7.70 -42.69 -14.38
N PRO A 737 8.62 -42.72 -13.39
CA PRO A 737 9.37 -41.55 -12.98
C PRO A 737 10.20 -40.92 -14.10
N ARG A 738 10.67 -41.73 -15.06
CA ARG A 738 11.45 -41.26 -16.21
C ARG A 738 10.59 -40.45 -17.17
N LEU A 739 9.31 -40.81 -17.33
CA LEU A 739 8.36 -40.08 -18.16
C LEU A 739 7.98 -38.75 -17.50
N VAL A 740 7.74 -38.75 -16.17
CA VAL A 740 7.51 -37.50 -15.41
C VAL A 740 8.67 -36.53 -15.60
N GLN A 741 9.92 -36.99 -15.56
CA GLN A 741 11.10 -36.15 -15.79
C GLN A 741 11.14 -35.55 -17.22
N VAL A 742 10.81 -36.34 -18.25
CA VAL A 742 10.74 -35.85 -19.65
C VAL A 742 9.70 -34.74 -19.77
N LEU A 743 8.49 -34.99 -19.24
CA LEU A 743 7.38 -34.04 -19.31
C LEU A 743 7.63 -32.79 -18.47
N GLU A 744 8.34 -32.93 -17.34
CA GLU A 744 8.75 -31.80 -16.49
C GLU A 744 9.76 -30.93 -17.24
N GLY A 745 10.76 -31.53 -17.88
CA GLY A 745 11.71 -30.83 -18.75
C GLY A 745 11.05 -30.12 -19.93
N ALA A 746 10.08 -30.77 -20.58
CA ALA A 746 9.27 -30.17 -21.65
C ALA A 746 8.49 -28.94 -21.15
N THR A 747 7.89 -29.05 -19.96
CA THR A 747 7.14 -27.94 -19.35
C THR A 747 8.07 -26.78 -18.96
N LEU A 748 9.24 -27.07 -18.39
CA LEU A 748 10.23 -26.05 -18.03
C LEU A 748 10.74 -25.28 -19.26
N LEU A 749 11.01 -25.98 -20.37
CA LEU A 749 11.36 -25.34 -21.65
C LEU A 749 10.24 -24.42 -22.16
N ARG A 750 8.99 -24.88 -22.06
CA ARG A 750 7.80 -24.08 -22.41
C ARG A 750 7.69 -22.83 -21.51
N LEU A 751 7.91 -22.98 -20.21
CA LEU A 751 7.85 -21.88 -19.24
C LEU A 751 8.98 -20.87 -19.44
N ALA A 752 10.18 -21.31 -19.81
CA ALA A 752 11.30 -20.43 -20.11
C ALA A 752 10.94 -19.44 -21.22
N GLU A 753 10.30 -19.88 -22.30
CA GLU A 753 9.83 -18.98 -23.36
C GLU A 753 8.70 -18.05 -22.91
N ILE A 754 7.76 -18.54 -22.10
CA ILE A 754 6.63 -17.73 -21.61
C ILE A 754 7.08 -16.62 -20.65
N HIS A 755 8.11 -16.87 -19.84
CA HIS A 755 8.55 -15.96 -18.79
C HIS A 755 9.73 -15.08 -19.19
N GLN A 756 10.44 -15.39 -20.29
CA GLN A 756 11.56 -14.58 -20.77
C GLN A 756 11.22 -13.09 -20.98
N PRO A 757 10.03 -12.69 -21.50
CA PRO A 757 9.74 -11.27 -21.74
C PRO A 757 9.49 -10.42 -20.47
N ARG A 758 9.54 -11.01 -19.27
CA ARG A 758 9.22 -10.32 -18.01
C ARG A 758 10.45 -9.64 -17.40
N ALA A 759 10.25 -8.78 -16.40
CA ALA A 759 11.34 -8.30 -15.54
C ALA A 759 12.05 -9.51 -14.89
N ASP A 760 13.39 -9.52 -14.89
CA ASP A 760 14.25 -10.67 -14.56
C ASP A 760 14.04 -11.95 -15.43
N GLY A 761 13.34 -11.83 -16.56
CA GLY A 761 12.96 -12.96 -17.40
C GLY A 761 14.14 -13.76 -17.95
N ASP A 762 15.28 -13.13 -18.21
CA ASP A 762 16.50 -13.82 -18.65
C ASP A 762 17.11 -14.72 -17.54
N ARG A 763 17.09 -14.25 -16.28
CA ARG A 763 17.55 -15.04 -15.12
C ARG A 763 16.64 -16.24 -14.91
N VAL A 764 15.33 -16.01 -14.94
CA VAL A 764 14.32 -17.07 -14.75
C VAL A 764 14.38 -18.08 -15.89
N ALA A 765 14.43 -17.64 -17.15
CA ALA A 765 14.55 -18.52 -18.31
C ALA A 765 15.81 -19.38 -18.25
N LEU A 766 16.96 -18.80 -17.87
CA LEU A 766 18.20 -19.55 -17.66
C LEU A 766 18.08 -20.59 -16.54
N GLY A 767 17.47 -20.23 -15.40
CA GLY A 767 17.22 -21.16 -14.29
C GLY A 767 16.35 -22.34 -14.71
N LEU A 768 15.23 -22.07 -15.37
CA LEU A 768 14.31 -23.10 -15.87
C LEU A 768 14.98 -24.04 -16.89
N LEU A 769 15.82 -23.50 -17.79
CA LEU A 769 16.54 -24.30 -18.76
C LEU A 769 17.66 -25.15 -18.12
N ARG A 770 18.30 -24.67 -17.06
CA ARG A 770 19.27 -25.47 -16.29
C ARG A 770 18.58 -26.63 -15.59
N ASP A 771 17.45 -26.38 -14.96
CA ASP A 771 16.63 -27.43 -14.35
C ASP A 771 16.14 -28.44 -15.39
N ALA A 772 15.67 -27.96 -16.54
CA ALA A 772 15.27 -28.83 -17.66
C ALA A 772 16.43 -29.69 -18.14
N TRP A 773 17.61 -29.11 -18.36
CA TRP A 773 18.80 -29.85 -18.76
C TRP A 773 19.17 -30.91 -17.73
N GLN A 774 19.21 -30.58 -16.43
CA GLN A 774 19.51 -31.55 -15.38
C GLN A 774 18.56 -32.75 -15.40
N LEU A 775 17.25 -32.52 -15.56
CA LEU A 775 16.26 -33.60 -15.64
C LEU A 775 16.43 -34.49 -16.87
N LEU A 776 16.90 -33.93 -17.98
CA LEU A 776 17.05 -34.63 -19.26
C LEU A 776 18.40 -35.32 -19.41
N ASP A 777 19.46 -34.78 -18.79
CA ASP A 777 20.86 -35.23 -18.86
C ASP A 777 21.19 -36.32 -17.82
N LEU A 778 20.45 -36.39 -16.70
CA LEU A 778 20.63 -37.46 -15.69
C LEU A 778 20.37 -38.88 -16.20
N GLY A 779 19.79 -39.03 -17.41
CA GLY A 779 19.64 -40.31 -18.11
C GLY A 779 20.83 -40.74 -18.97
N ASP A 780 21.76 -39.84 -19.28
CA ASP A 780 22.83 -40.04 -20.28
C ASP A 780 24.15 -39.54 -19.67
N ARG A 781 24.86 -40.40 -18.92
CA ARG A 781 26.09 -39.99 -18.21
C ARG A 781 27.13 -39.39 -19.19
N GLY A 782 27.29 -38.08 -19.13
CA GLY A 782 28.57 -37.39 -19.32
C GLY A 782 28.68 -36.52 -20.58
N ARG A 783 28.21 -35.28 -20.50
CA ARG A 783 28.93 -34.05 -20.89
C ARG A 783 27.98 -32.85 -20.81
N THR A 784 28.19 -31.99 -19.82
CA THR A 784 27.71 -30.60 -19.89
C THR A 784 28.41 -29.90 -21.08
N PRO A 785 27.67 -29.28 -22.02
CA PRO A 785 28.29 -28.37 -22.98
C PRO A 785 28.61 -27.05 -22.26
N SER A 786 29.87 -26.63 -22.39
CA SER A 786 30.42 -25.35 -21.89
C SER A 786 29.79 -24.14 -22.56
#